data_AF-A0A2P6VEE7-F1
#
_entry.id   AF-A0A2P6VEE7-F1
#
_cell.length_a   1.000
_cell.length_b   1.000
_cell.length_c   1.000
_cell.angle_alpha   90.00
_cell.angle_beta   90.00
_cell.angle_gamma   90.00
#
_symmetry.space_group_name_H-M   'P 1'
#
loop_
_entity.id
_entity.type
_entity.pdbx_description
1 polymer ?
#
loop_
_entity_poly.entity_id
_entity_poly.type
_entity_poly.pdbx_seq_one_letter_code
_entity_poly.pdbx_strand_id
1 'polypeptide(L)'
;MASREELEAEALRLFAGIGLVEQTAQQAIVKPKFRQALVDLIKAAGAEGGCPKAQGALLYTTASKYPANALNHRGELLAYITSERIKSNAQLDGALEYLGKVGSEPIDAKDFEEAAGVGVEVTPEQVQQAVAACVKENEEKLKEERYHCNLNILLGKMRAAGGAIKWADVAALKSELEAQVAALLGPKTEADLVKPDKKKAKPAKPAAAAANGDAKPKAGKASAAEAEAQEAWRTADPYAFLPKPTENNKVQTSVHFSDARPVMNVANSPALLAKHLGETGGKVVTRFPPEPNGYLHIGHAKAMFVDFGMAQQYDGVCYLRFDDTNPEAEKQEYIDHIQEIVSWLGWKPWKVTYSSDYFDQLYDFAVQLIKGGHAYVDHQTGAEIKEYREKREPSPWRDRPIEESLKLFDDMRRGLVDEGQATLRMKMDHKNENFNMFDLIAYRIKFVEHPHAGDKYCVYPSYDFTHCLVDALENITHSMCTLEFESRRASYYWLLEVLGTYKPLVWEYSRLNITHNVMSKRKLNKLVTDKYVLGWDDPRLLTLAGLRRRGVTPQAINNFCREVGVTRSEGEVHLHKLDHHIRAELDATSKRALGVLRPLRVVITNLPDSHFEELEAKYFPGRGEDGYKVPFTRVVYIEETDFREDDSKDYYGLAPGKAVMLRYAYPITCTGFSKDGCGRVTEVQATYDADFTFKKPPKGVLNWVGQPVPGQEPPRFEARLYDVLFRSQNLAAADDWLEDLNEESLTVVKGAYATPELAKAQPGDRFQLERLGYFCADPDSAAGTLVLNRTCTLKESFPKQTSGKTAPRKRMQAVQRDAENGLGAAAKAGGAGAAKAMAPAAGSRRALGDIGNLVGGFNSKVNVGKEIAAGDAKAAGAQGRTGVLTRRATAQLAAIGAAPGANAGSWNAKQPRNGLRPRDSNLSVVSQAADGAAPAAEKKPASRSMSELLAARSEAAVSGSKAKKQCVPALPDIDSVDAADPLAATDFVTDIFSYYKRVEPQLRIAPDYMSRQTDINDKMRAILIDWLVDVHLKFKLMPETLYLTVNLIDRFLEQKQVTRKHLQLVGVTAMLIASKYEEIWAPEVRDFVYISDRAYTRDQILNMEKIMLNTLRFNLTVPSIYNFMGRNFKAAKVTDNKDVTLLATYLVELSLVDYSALKFPYSQIAASALYVAQQAVGSSDPYCHTLAKHSGYNLAAIQDCSQHLAGLMRKAPTSSLVAVYKKYSSEKMQQIALTYEAPALFQH
;
A
#
# COMPACT_ATOMS: atom_id res chain seq x y z
N MET A 1 -16.61 -42.21 26.67
CA MET A 1 -15.36 -42.05 25.90
C MET A 1 -15.68 -41.16 24.72
N ALA A 2 -14.78 -40.27 24.30
CA ALA A 2 -14.98 -39.48 23.09
C ALA A 2 -15.08 -40.39 21.86
N SER A 3 -15.83 -39.98 20.83
CA SER A 3 -15.90 -40.72 19.58
C SER A 3 -14.57 -40.67 18.82
N ARG A 4 -14.38 -41.60 17.88
CA ARG A 4 -13.19 -41.61 17.02
C ARG A 4 -13.08 -40.31 16.21
N GLU A 5 -14.22 -39.77 15.77
CA GLU A 5 -14.28 -38.56 14.93
C GLU A 5 -13.98 -37.30 15.76
N GLU A 6 -14.44 -37.23 17.01
CA GLU A 6 -14.03 -36.19 17.97
C GLU A 6 -12.51 -36.19 18.22
N LEU A 7 -11.92 -37.35 18.50
CA LEU A 7 -10.48 -37.49 18.76
C LEU A 7 -9.61 -37.17 17.53
N GLU A 8 -10.13 -37.40 16.33
CA GLU A 8 -9.43 -37.07 15.08
C GLU A 8 -9.60 -35.58 14.73
N ALA A 9 -10.72 -34.94 15.07
CA ALA A 9 -10.92 -33.50 14.97
C ALA A 9 -10.12 -32.69 16.01
N GLU A 10 -10.00 -33.16 17.26
CA GLU A 10 -9.14 -32.53 18.26
C GLU A 10 -7.66 -32.58 17.84
N ALA A 11 -7.22 -33.74 17.32
CA ALA A 11 -5.88 -33.90 16.78
C ALA A 11 -5.62 -32.97 15.57
N LEU A 12 -6.57 -32.83 14.63
CA LEU A 12 -6.46 -31.83 13.54
C LEU A 12 -6.22 -30.42 14.08
N ARG A 13 -7.02 -29.99 15.07
CA ARG A 13 -6.91 -28.64 15.66
C ARG A 13 -5.53 -28.42 16.28
N LEU A 14 -5.04 -29.37 17.07
CA LEU A 14 -3.74 -29.28 17.74
C LEU A 14 -2.58 -29.34 16.73
N PHE A 15 -2.66 -30.19 15.69
CA PHE A 15 -1.60 -30.34 14.69
C PHE A 15 -1.50 -29.10 13.78
N ALA A 16 -2.63 -28.49 13.42
CA ALA A 16 -2.65 -27.19 12.76
C ALA A 16 -2.12 -26.06 13.67
N GLY A 17 -2.46 -26.09 14.97
CA GLY A 17 -1.97 -25.11 15.96
C GLY A 17 -0.44 -25.09 16.13
N ILE A 18 0.24 -26.22 15.93
CA ILE A 18 1.70 -26.29 15.89
C ILE A 18 2.30 -26.12 14.48
N GLY A 19 1.52 -25.61 13.51
CA GLY A 19 2.02 -25.21 12.20
C GLY A 19 2.32 -26.34 11.21
N LEU A 20 1.81 -27.56 11.43
CA LEU A 20 1.94 -28.65 10.47
C LEU A 20 1.06 -28.41 9.24
N VAL A 21 1.63 -28.63 8.06
CA VAL A 21 0.89 -28.55 6.78
C VAL A 21 -0.19 -29.64 6.74
N GLU A 22 -1.37 -29.30 6.22
CA GLU A 22 -2.57 -30.14 6.26
C GLU A 22 -2.32 -31.61 5.86
N GLN A 23 -1.62 -31.85 4.75
CA GLN A 23 -1.27 -33.20 4.28
C GLN A 23 -0.44 -33.99 5.31
N THR A 24 0.45 -33.34 6.05
CA THR A 24 1.27 -33.95 7.11
C THR A 24 0.45 -34.21 8.37
N ALA A 25 -0.45 -33.29 8.74
CA ALA A 25 -1.39 -33.47 9.85
C ALA A 25 -2.34 -34.66 9.59
N GLN A 26 -2.92 -34.74 8.38
CA GLN A 26 -3.76 -35.88 7.95
C GLN A 26 -2.98 -37.21 8.03
N GLN A 27 -1.73 -37.26 7.52
CA GLN A 27 -0.87 -38.46 7.61
C GLN A 27 -0.52 -38.86 9.05
N ALA A 28 -0.38 -37.89 9.97
CA ALA A 28 -0.13 -38.16 11.39
C ALA A 28 -1.32 -38.83 12.07
N ILE A 29 -2.54 -38.36 11.77
CA ILE A 29 -3.80 -38.80 12.38
C ILE A 29 -4.13 -40.28 12.06
N VAL A 30 -3.79 -40.72 10.84
CA VAL A 30 -4.01 -42.09 10.35
C VAL A 30 -3.21 -43.15 11.14
N LYS A 31 -2.23 -42.75 11.96
CA LYS A 31 -1.42 -43.63 12.81
C LYS A 31 -1.81 -43.44 14.29
N PRO A 32 -2.75 -44.22 14.87
CA PRO A 32 -3.37 -43.87 16.17
C PRO A 32 -2.38 -43.73 17.34
N LYS A 33 -1.34 -44.59 17.40
CA LYS A 33 -0.29 -44.50 18.44
C LYS A 33 0.54 -43.22 18.33
N PHE A 34 0.90 -42.81 17.11
CA PHE A 34 1.66 -41.58 16.85
C PHE A 34 0.79 -40.34 17.05
N ARG A 35 -0.48 -40.40 16.61
CA ARG A 35 -1.47 -39.35 16.88
C ARG A 35 -1.57 -39.05 18.38
N GLN A 36 -1.75 -40.08 19.21
CA GLN A 36 -1.85 -39.90 20.65
C GLN A 36 -0.55 -39.34 21.23
N ALA A 37 0.60 -39.95 20.91
CA ALA A 37 1.90 -39.48 21.40
C ALA A 37 2.20 -38.01 21.05
N LEU A 38 1.80 -37.55 19.85
CA LEU A 38 1.95 -36.15 19.45
C LEU A 38 0.95 -35.23 20.15
N VAL A 39 -0.31 -35.64 20.33
CA VAL A 39 -1.28 -34.89 21.15
C VAL A 39 -0.75 -34.73 22.58
N ASP A 40 -0.33 -35.82 23.21
CA ASP A 40 0.21 -35.82 24.58
C ASP A 40 1.45 -34.90 24.71
N LEU A 41 2.32 -34.89 23.70
CA LEU A 41 3.49 -33.99 23.63
C LEU A 41 3.10 -32.52 23.47
N ILE A 42 2.09 -32.19 22.65
CA ILE A 42 1.60 -30.81 22.49
C ILE A 42 1.00 -30.30 23.81
N LYS A 43 0.24 -31.14 24.53
CA LYS A 43 -0.33 -30.79 25.85
C LYS A 43 0.77 -30.63 26.90
N ALA A 44 1.72 -31.57 26.97
CA ALA A 44 2.85 -31.50 27.89
C ALA A 44 3.81 -30.31 27.62
N ALA A 45 3.88 -29.81 26.38
CA ALA A 45 4.65 -28.62 26.01
C ALA A 45 3.90 -27.29 26.30
N GLY A 46 2.63 -27.34 26.72
CA GLY A 46 1.76 -26.16 26.87
C GLY A 46 1.24 -25.57 25.56
N ALA A 47 1.46 -26.23 24.41
CA ALA A 47 1.23 -25.70 23.07
C ALA A 47 -0.22 -25.86 22.56
N GLU A 48 -1.21 -26.05 23.44
CA GLU A 48 -2.63 -26.27 23.06
C GLU A 48 -3.32 -25.04 22.42
N GLY A 49 -2.78 -23.85 22.70
CA GLY A 49 -3.13 -22.59 22.03
C GLY A 49 -2.36 -22.32 20.73
N GLY A 50 -1.41 -23.21 20.37
CA GLY A 50 -0.48 -23.06 19.26
C GLY A 50 0.95 -22.71 19.72
N CYS A 51 1.92 -22.83 18.80
CA CYS A 51 3.33 -22.45 19.03
C CYS A 51 4.02 -22.08 17.71
N PRO A 52 5.20 -21.43 17.73
CA PRO A 52 5.98 -21.15 16.53
C PRO A 52 6.26 -22.41 15.71
N LYS A 53 6.12 -22.33 14.39
CA LYS A 53 6.25 -23.47 13.45
C LYS A 53 7.57 -24.24 13.58
N ALA A 54 8.66 -23.57 13.99
CA ALA A 54 9.94 -24.20 14.28
C ALA A 54 9.85 -25.14 15.50
N GLN A 55 9.29 -24.67 16.62
CA GLN A 55 9.04 -25.50 17.81
C GLN A 55 8.09 -26.65 17.48
N GLY A 56 7.02 -26.40 16.71
CA GLY A 56 6.09 -27.43 16.25
C GLY A 56 6.73 -28.54 15.41
N ALA A 57 7.70 -28.22 14.55
CA ALA A 57 8.48 -29.21 13.81
C ALA A 57 9.37 -30.08 14.72
N LEU A 58 9.91 -29.50 15.80
CA LEU A 58 10.67 -30.23 16.82
C LEU A 58 9.75 -31.13 17.66
N LEU A 59 8.55 -30.67 18.05
CA LEU A 59 7.55 -31.49 18.75
C LEU A 59 7.10 -32.68 17.89
N TYR A 60 6.83 -32.47 16.59
CA TYR A 60 6.51 -33.52 15.63
C TYR A 60 7.63 -34.56 15.52
N THR A 61 8.89 -34.11 15.38
CA THR A 61 10.05 -35.00 15.32
C THR A 61 10.22 -35.78 16.63
N THR A 62 10.07 -35.12 17.77
CA THR A 62 10.13 -35.71 19.11
C THR A 62 9.13 -36.86 19.26
N ALA A 63 7.87 -36.66 18.83
CA ALA A 63 6.84 -37.70 18.87
C ALA A 63 7.17 -38.96 18.04
N SER A 64 8.10 -38.87 17.09
CA SER A 64 8.50 -39.98 16.23
C SER A 64 9.78 -40.69 16.68
N LYS A 65 10.65 -40.01 17.45
CA LYS A 65 12.00 -40.47 17.80
C LYS A 65 12.26 -40.67 19.31
N TYR A 66 11.35 -40.27 20.20
CA TYR A 66 11.64 -40.25 21.64
C TYR A 66 12.06 -41.63 22.21
N PRO A 67 13.23 -41.76 22.87
CA PRO A 67 13.72 -43.02 23.40
C PRO A 67 12.83 -43.61 24.51
N ALA A 68 12.37 -44.84 24.32
CA ALA A 68 11.39 -45.48 25.22
C ALA A 68 11.94 -45.82 26.61
N ASN A 69 13.27 -45.84 26.79
CA ASN A 69 13.95 -46.07 28.06
C ASN A 69 14.16 -44.79 28.91
N ALA A 70 13.79 -43.61 28.40
CA ALA A 70 14.05 -42.31 29.06
C ALA A 70 12.79 -41.44 29.25
N LEU A 71 11.61 -42.06 29.29
CA LEU A 71 10.31 -41.37 29.25
C LEU A 71 10.07 -40.36 30.37
N ASN A 72 10.75 -40.51 31.50
CA ASN A 72 10.76 -39.59 32.64
C ASN A 72 11.35 -38.21 32.28
N HIS A 73 12.37 -38.15 31.43
CA HIS A 73 13.05 -36.91 31.01
C HIS A 73 12.28 -36.11 29.94
N ARG A 74 11.06 -36.53 29.57
CA ARG A 74 10.28 -35.88 28.51
C ARG A 74 9.92 -34.44 28.87
N GLY A 75 9.56 -34.16 30.12
CA GLY A 75 9.24 -32.81 30.57
C GLY A 75 10.44 -31.86 30.47
N GLU A 76 11.63 -32.36 30.78
CA GLU A 76 12.88 -31.60 30.69
C GLU A 76 13.20 -31.28 29.22
N LEU A 77 13.21 -32.27 28.32
CA LEU A 77 13.44 -32.03 26.89
C LEU A 77 12.45 -31.00 26.30
N LEU A 78 11.17 -31.07 26.69
CA LEU A 78 10.17 -30.10 26.24
C LEU A 78 10.46 -28.68 26.74
N ALA A 79 10.92 -28.53 27.98
CA ALA A 79 11.34 -27.23 28.49
C ALA A 79 12.48 -26.62 27.66
N TYR A 80 13.45 -27.42 27.20
CA TYR A 80 14.53 -26.96 26.30
C TYR A 80 14.04 -26.57 24.89
N ILE A 81 12.97 -27.20 24.38
CA ILE A 81 12.36 -26.84 23.09
C ILE A 81 11.53 -25.55 23.23
N THR A 82 10.64 -25.47 24.22
CA THR A 82 9.75 -24.31 24.43
C THR A 82 10.51 -23.05 24.86
N SER A 83 11.68 -23.19 25.51
CA SER A 83 12.58 -22.07 25.83
C SER A 83 13.61 -21.74 24.74
N GLU A 84 13.48 -22.34 23.55
CA GLU A 84 14.37 -22.14 22.38
C GLU A 84 15.86 -22.42 22.65
N ARG A 85 16.17 -23.28 23.61
CA ARG A 85 17.54 -23.75 23.88
C ARG A 85 17.96 -24.85 22.90
N ILE A 86 17.00 -25.66 22.46
CA ILE A 86 17.10 -26.57 21.31
C ILE A 86 16.28 -25.94 20.17
N LYS A 87 16.94 -25.52 19.08
CA LYS A 87 16.35 -24.82 17.94
C LYS A 87 16.34 -25.63 16.64
N SER A 88 17.22 -26.63 16.50
CA SER A 88 17.38 -27.42 15.27
C SER A 88 17.14 -28.93 15.48
N ASN A 89 16.79 -29.63 14.40
CA ASN A 89 16.68 -31.10 14.42
C ASN A 89 18.03 -31.77 14.72
N ALA A 90 19.17 -31.11 14.45
CA ALA A 90 20.49 -31.64 14.80
C ALA A 90 20.73 -31.61 16.31
N GLN A 91 20.39 -30.50 16.97
CA GLN A 91 20.43 -30.38 18.44
C GLN A 91 19.46 -31.36 19.11
N LEU A 92 18.24 -31.49 18.57
CA LEU A 92 17.25 -32.46 19.05
C LEU A 92 17.74 -33.91 18.91
N ASP A 93 18.31 -34.29 17.76
CA ASP A 93 18.87 -35.64 17.58
C ASP A 93 20.04 -35.92 18.55
N GLY A 94 20.85 -34.91 18.88
CA GLY A 94 21.88 -35.01 19.93
C GLY A 94 21.30 -35.24 21.32
N ALA A 95 20.29 -34.45 21.72
CA ALA A 95 19.58 -34.60 22.98
C ALA A 95 18.91 -35.99 23.11
N LEU A 96 18.29 -36.48 22.04
CA LEU A 96 17.67 -37.80 22.00
C LEU A 96 18.70 -38.94 22.04
N GLU A 97 19.89 -38.77 21.45
CA GLU A 97 21.00 -39.74 21.56
C GLU A 97 21.56 -39.80 22.99
N TYR A 98 21.67 -38.67 23.69
CA TYR A 98 22.08 -38.62 25.09
C TYR A 98 21.06 -39.27 26.02
N LEU A 99 19.78 -38.88 25.92
CA LEU A 99 18.70 -39.48 26.71
C LEU A 99 18.57 -40.99 26.45
N GLY A 100 18.78 -41.44 25.21
CA GLY A 100 18.81 -42.87 24.88
C GLY A 100 19.92 -43.67 25.57
N LYS A 101 21.02 -43.02 25.98
CA LYS A 101 22.13 -43.64 26.72
C LYS A 101 21.95 -43.58 28.24
N VAL A 102 21.50 -42.44 28.76
CA VAL A 102 21.23 -42.24 30.20
C VAL A 102 20.00 -43.05 30.66
N GLY A 103 19.03 -43.28 29.77
CA GLY A 103 17.83 -44.03 30.10
C GLY A 103 17.02 -43.30 31.18
N SER A 104 16.83 -43.95 32.33
CA SER A 104 16.05 -43.41 33.45
C SER A 104 16.90 -42.84 34.60
N GLU A 105 18.22 -42.76 34.45
CA GLU A 105 19.11 -42.15 35.45
C GLU A 105 19.01 -40.61 35.41
N PRO A 106 19.25 -39.88 36.52
CA PRO A 106 19.18 -38.42 36.51
C PRO A 106 20.14 -37.80 35.48
N ILE A 107 19.64 -36.88 34.64
CA ILE A 107 20.50 -36.17 33.69
C ILE A 107 21.40 -35.16 34.43
N ASP A 108 22.69 -35.14 34.12
CA ASP A 108 23.50 -33.97 34.38
C ASP A 108 23.13 -32.90 33.34
N ALA A 109 22.79 -31.70 33.81
CA ALA A 109 22.31 -30.63 32.94
C ALA A 109 23.39 -30.08 32.01
N LYS A 110 24.65 -30.07 32.43
CA LYS A 110 25.78 -29.59 31.62
C LYS A 110 26.13 -30.60 30.53
N ASP A 111 26.22 -31.88 30.89
CA ASP A 111 26.51 -32.94 29.93
C ASP A 111 25.35 -33.12 28.92
N PHE A 112 24.10 -32.94 29.36
CA PHE A 112 22.93 -32.86 28.47
C PHE A 112 23.03 -31.67 27.51
N GLU A 113 23.35 -30.47 28.00
CA GLU A 113 23.47 -29.26 27.17
C GLU A 113 24.59 -29.38 26.14
N GLU A 114 25.76 -29.92 26.52
CA GLU A 114 26.88 -30.15 25.61
C GLU A 114 26.53 -31.23 24.56
N ALA A 115 25.92 -32.34 24.98
CA ALA A 115 25.50 -33.41 24.08
C ALA A 115 24.34 -33.03 23.15
N ALA A 116 23.53 -32.04 23.52
CA ALA A 116 22.47 -31.44 22.71
C ALA A 116 22.94 -30.23 21.87
N GLY A 117 24.17 -29.74 22.06
CA GLY A 117 24.68 -28.55 21.36
C GLY A 117 23.95 -27.25 21.75
N VAL A 118 23.42 -27.17 22.97
CA VAL A 118 22.70 -25.99 23.48
C VAL A 118 23.63 -24.79 23.54
N GLY A 119 23.16 -23.63 23.07
CA GLY A 119 23.96 -22.40 23.03
C GLY A 119 25.00 -22.33 21.90
N VAL A 120 25.21 -23.41 21.13
CA VAL A 120 26.06 -23.36 19.93
C VAL A 120 25.29 -22.76 18.76
N GLU A 121 25.67 -21.56 18.34
CA GLU A 121 25.17 -20.89 17.14
C GLU A 121 26.25 -20.99 16.05
N VAL A 122 25.90 -21.54 14.88
CA VAL A 122 26.79 -21.62 13.71
C VAL A 122 26.49 -20.46 12.78
N THR A 123 27.49 -19.68 12.40
CA THR A 123 27.32 -18.51 11.52
C THR A 123 27.44 -18.88 10.02
N PRO A 124 26.89 -18.09 9.09
CA PRO A 124 27.03 -18.32 7.66
C PRO A 124 28.51 -18.37 7.21
N GLU A 125 29.37 -17.56 7.82
CA GLU A 125 30.81 -17.50 7.52
C GLU A 125 31.50 -18.79 7.96
N GLN A 126 31.09 -19.39 9.09
CA GLN A 126 31.59 -20.69 9.53
C GLN A 126 31.15 -21.82 8.59
N VAL A 127 29.91 -21.78 8.08
CA VAL A 127 29.43 -22.72 7.05
C VAL A 127 30.26 -22.57 5.78
N GLN A 128 30.44 -21.35 5.28
CA GLN A 128 31.23 -21.05 4.08
C GLN A 128 32.70 -21.48 4.20
N GLN A 129 33.35 -21.20 5.34
CA GLN A 129 34.72 -21.62 5.60
C GLN A 129 34.86 -23.15 5.69
N ALA A 130 33.91 -23.83 6.36
CA ALA A 130 33.91 -25.28 6.45
C ALA A 130 33.67 -25.96 5.09
N VAL A 131 32.77 -25.41 4.27
CA VAL A 131 32.58 -25.87 2.89
C VAL A 131 33.84 -25.63 2.06
N ALA A 132 34.44 -24.44 2.12
CA ALA A 132 35.66 -24.12 1.35
C ALA A 132 36.83 -25.03 1.72
N ALA A 133 36.99 -25.35 3.01
CA ALA A 133 37.97 -26.35 3.45
C ALA A 133 37.67 -27.75 2.87
N CYS A 134 36.40 -28.18 2.87
CA CYS A 134 35.99 -29.48 2.33
C CYS A 134 36.13 -29.57 0.80
N VAL A 135 35.75 -28.52 0.06
CA VAL A 135 35.90 -28.43 -1.40
C VAL A 135 37.39 -28.47 -1.75
N LYS A 136 38.24 -27.73 -1.03
CA LYS A 136 39.69 -27.73 -1.23
C LYS A 136 40.36 -29.07 -0.86
N GLU A 137 39.95 -29.72 0.22
CA GLU A 137 40.45 -31.06 0.63
C GLU A 137 40.12 -32.14 -0.41
N ASN A 138 39.04 -31.96 -1.17
CA ASN A 138 38.56 -32.93 -2.16
C ASN A 138 38.66 -32.37 -3.60
N GLU A 139 39.47 -31.33 -3.83
CA GLU A 139 39.47 -30.52 -5.06
C GLU A 139 39.84 -31.33 -6.31
N GLU A 140 40.94 -32.09 -6.25
CA GLU A 140 41.38 -32.96 -7.35
C GLU A 140 40.35 -34.03 -7.69
N LYS A 141 39.72 -34.63 -6.66
CA LYS A 141 38.64 -35.61 -6.85
C LYS A 141 37.40 -34.97 -7.47
N LEU A 142 37.07 -33.73 -7.09
CA LEU A 142 35.96 -32.99 -7.70
C LEU A 142 36.25 -32.65 -9.16
N LYS A 143 37.50 -32.30 -9.52
CA LYS A 143 37.89 -32.11 -10.93
C LYS A 143 37.82 -33.41 -11.74
N GLU A 144 38.24 -34.54 -11.16
CA GLU A 144 38.24 -35.86 -11.81
C GLU A 144 36.83 -36.43 -12.00
N GLU A 145 36.02 -36.52 -10.93
CA GLU A 145 34.66 -37.08 -11.00
C GLU A 145 33.61 -36.07 -11.49
N ARG A 146 33.95 -34.78 -11.58
CA ARG A 146 33.04 -33.66 -11.86
C ARG A 146 31.72 -33.80 -11.08
N TYR A 147 30.59 -33.65 -11.77
CA TYR A 147 29.26 -33.73 -11.17
C TYR A 147 28.79 -35.16 -10.86
N HIS A 148 29.60 -36.18 -11.15
CA HIS A 148 29.35 -37.56 -10.71
C HIS A 148 29.80 -37.81 -9.27
N CYS A 149 30.60 -36.90 -8.69
CA CYS A 149 31.01 -36.96 -7.29
C CYS A 149 29.79 -36.86 -6.36
N ASN A 150 29.56 -37.87 -5.52
CA ASN A 150 28.41 -37.92 -4.61
C ASN A 150 28.61 -36.97 -3.41
N LEU A 151 28.17 -35.71 -3.57
CA LEU A 151 28.28 -34.65 -2.56
C LEU A 151 27.72 -35.01 -1.18
N ASN A 152 26.74 -35.93 -1.09
CA ASN A 152 26.21 -36.42 0.19
C ASN A 152 27.30 -37.12 1.04
N ILE A 153 28.36 -37.66 0.43
CA ILE A 153 29.51 -38.25 1.14
C ILE A 153 30.37 -37.14 1.75
N LEU A 154 30.59 -36.03 1.03
CA LEU A 154 31.34 -34.86 1.52
C LEU A 154 30.58 -34.16 2.66
N LEU A 155 29.27 -33.94 2.48
CA LEU A 155 28.39 -33.41 3.52
C LEU A 155 28.35 -34.34 4.76
N GLY A 156 28.41 -35.66 4.53
CA GLY A 156 28.61 -36.67 5.57
C GLY A 156 29.95 -36.58 6.30
N LYS A 157 31.08 -36.37 5.59
CA LYS A 157 32.40 -36.09 6.19
C LYS A 157 32.33 -34.85 7.09
N MET A 158 31.82 -33.73 6.57
CA MET A 158 31.79 -32.45 7.28
C MET A 158 31.05 -32.55 8.62
N ARG A 159 29.87 -33.17 8.63
CA ARG A 159 29.08 -33.36 9.87
C ARG A 159 29.70 -34.41 10.82
N ALA A 160 30.56 -35.29 10.31
CA ALA A 160 31.28 -36.29 11.10
C ALA A 160 32.65 -35.79 11.64
N ALA A 161 33.16 -34.66 11.16
CA ALA A 161 34.42 -34.04 11.62
C ALA A 161 34.30 -33.37 13.00
N GLY A 162 33.07 -33.05 13.44
CA GLY A 162 32.80 -32.49 14.76
C GLY A 162 32.81 -30.95 14.79
N GLY A 163 33.12 -30.38 15.96
CA GLY A 163 33.05 -28.94 16.20
C GLY A 163 31.63 -28.37 16.04
N ALA A 164 31.53 -27.05 15.93
CA ALA A 164 30.25 -26.34 15.79
C ALA A 164 29.45 -26.79 14.54
N ILE A 165 30.15 -27.14 13.45
CA ILE A 165 29.56 -27.55 12.15
C ILE A 165 28.69 -28.82 12.27
N LYS A 166 28.86 -29.66 13.30
CA LYS A 166 27.95 -30.77 13.63
C LYS A 166 26.48 -30.30 13.77
N TRP A 167 26.29 -29.09 14.32
CA TRP A 167 25.01 -28.50 14.67
C TRP A 167 24.44 -27.54 13.61
N ALA A 168 25.20 -27.27 12.55
CA ALA A 168 24.79 -26.44 11.44
C ALA A 168 23.56 -27.02 10.72
N ASP A 169 22.77 -26.14 10.09
CA ASP A 169 21.66 -26.62 9.26
C ASP A 169 22.18 -27.40 8.03
N VAL A 170 21.49 -28.50 7.73
CA VAL A 170 21.87 -29.45 6.69
C VAL A 170 21.51 -28.92 5.30
N ALA A 171 20.47 -28.09 5.17
CA ALA A 171 20.14 -27.45 3.89
C ALA A 171 21.12 -26.30 3.57
N ALA A 172 21.48 -25.47 4.56
CA ALA A 172 22.52 -24.46 4.43
C ALA A 172 23.87 -25.06 4.01
N LEU A 173 24.34 -26.10 4.73
CA LEU A 173 25.55 -26.86 4.36
C LEU A 173 25.48 -27.45 2.94
N LYS A 174 24.30 -27.94 2.52
CA LYS A 174 24.11 -28.48 1.17
C LYS A 174 24.19 -27.41 0.10
N SER A 175 23.49 -26.29 0.31
CA SER A 175 23.39 -25.20 -0.68
C SER A 175 24.75 -24.56 -0.94
N GLU A 176 25.51 -24.28 0.11
CA GLU A 176 26.86 -23.70 0.00
C GLU A 176 27.83 -24.68 -0.67
N LEU A 177 27.73 -25.98 -0.35
CA LEU A 177 28.54 -27.03 -1.02
C LEU A 177 28.20 -27.17 -2.51
N GLU A 178 26.92 -27.14 -2.88
CA GLU A 178 26.51 -27.18 -4.30
C GLU A 178 26.94 -25.90 -5.04
N ALA A 179 26.92 -24.74 -4.39
CA ALA A 179 27.37 -23.47 -4.97
C ALA A 179 28.90 -23.44 -5.19
N GLN A 180 29.71 -23.79 -4.19
CA GLN A 180 31.17 -23.78 -4.32
C GLN A 180 31.69 -24.87 -5.28
N VAL A 181 31.03 -26.04 -5.34
CA VAL A 181 31.34 -27.07 -6.35
C VAL A 181 30.98 -26.59 -7.76
N ALA A 182 29.86 -25.88 -7.94
CA ALA A 182 29.53 -25.30 -9.24
C ALA A 182 30.52 -24.21 -9.68
N ALA A 183 31.01 -23.39 -8.74
CA ALA A 183 32.07 -22.40 -8.99
C ALA A 183 33.42 -23.05 -9.38
N LEU A 184 33.76 -24.20 -8.78
CA LEU A 184 34.97 -24.96 -9.11
C LEU A 184 34.91 -25.67 -10.47
N LEU A 185 33.75 -26.23 -10.83
CA LEU A 185 33.61 -27.12 -11.99
C LEU A 185 33.03 -26.47 -13.25
N GLY A 186 32.48 -25.25 -13.13
CA GLY A 186 31.76 -24.59 -14.20
C GLY A 186 30.41 -25.26 -14.52
N PRO A 187 29.75 -24.87 -15.62
CA PRO A 187 28.44 -25.43 -16.00
C PRO A 187 28.51 -26.93 -16.27
N LYS A 188 27.35 -27.59 -16.16
CA LYS A 188 27.19 -29.02 -16.52
C LYS A 188 27.26 -29.18 -18.03
N THR A 189 28.12 -30.08 -18.48
CA THR A 189 28.28 -30.50 -19.87
C THR A 189 27.42 -31.74 -20.17
N GLU A 190 27.29 -32.12 -21.45
CA GLU A 190 26.57 -33.35 -21.81
C GLU A 190 27.23 -34.62 -21.20
N ALA A 191 28.56 -34.61 -21.00
CA ALA A 191 29.28 -35.68 -20.31
C ALA A 191 28.94 -35.78 -18.80
N ASP A 192 28.50 -34.68 -18.18
CA ASP A 192 28.02 -34.67 -16.80
C ASP A 192 26.61 -35.28 -16.64
N LEU A 193 25.92 -35.59 -17.75
CA LEU A 193 24.58 -36.21 -17.76
C LEU A 193 24.60 -37.74 -17.91
N VAL A 194 25.73 -38.32 -18.34
CA VAL A 194 25.88 -39.77 -18.56
C VAL A 194 26.28 -40.47 -17.26
N LYS A 195 25.45 -41.40 -16.77
CA LYS A 195 25.68 -42.08 -15.49
C LYS A 195 26.84 -43.08 -15.58
N PRO A 196 27.88 -43.00 -14.70
CA PRO A 196 28.98 -43.95 -14.70
C PRO A 196 28.62 -45.30 -14.07
N ASP A 197 29.35 -46.34 -14.49
CA ASP A 197 29.12 -47.73 -14.09
C ASP A 197 29.67 -48.07 -12.68
N LYS A 198 28.96 -48.94 -11.95
CA LYS A 198 29.23 -49.16 -10.51
C LYS A 198 30.22 -50.30 -10.24
N LYS A 199 31.37 -49.97 -9.66
CA LYS A 199 32.20 -50.91 -8.87
C LYS A 199 32.26 -50.50 -7.39
N LYS A 200 32.46 -51.47 -6.49
CA LYS A 200 32.31 -51.32 -5.02
C LYS A 200 33.65 -51.26 -4.29
N ALA A 201 33.77 -50.40 -3.27
CA ALA A 201 34.72 -50.55 -2.16
C ALA A 201 34.22 -49.81 -0.87
N LYS A 202 34.71 -50.27 0.30
CA LYS A 202 34.53 -49.77 1.68
C LYS A 202 35.53 -50.56 2.57
N PRO A 203 35.84 -50.22 3.85
CA PRO A 203 35.48 -49.04 4.67
C PRO A 203 36.68 -48.42 5.46
N ALA A 204 36.46 -47.37 6.29
CA ALA A 204 37.06 -47.20 7.64
C ALA A 204 36.66 -45.87 8.36
N LYS A 205 36.84 -45.85 9.69
CA LYS A 205 36.92 -44.76 10.72
C LYS A 205 37.94 -45.28 11.79
N PRO A 206 38.42 -44.57 12.85
CA PRO A 206 38.03 -43.26 13.44
C PRO A 206 39.23 -42.34 13.88
N ALA A 207 38.97 -41.23 14.58
CA ALA A 207 39.73 -40.65 15.74
C ALA A 207 39.24 -39.20 16.07
N ALA A 208 39.53 -38.65 17.27
CA ALA A 208 39.15 -37.29 17.69
C ALA A 208 39.93 -36.74 18.92
N ALA A 209 40.11 -35.40 19.02
CA ALA A 209 40.40 -34.55 20.21
C ALA A 209 40.90 -33.14 19.76
N ALA A 210 40.89 -32.02 20.52
CA ALA A 210 40.04 -31.51 21.63
C ALA A 210 40.45 -30.03 21.98
N ALA A 211 39.52 -29.20 22.52
CA ALA A 211 39.71 -27.84 23.13
C ALA A 211 40.28 -26.71 22.22
N ASN A 212 40.09 -25.39 22.41
CA ASN A 212 39.20 -24.47 23.18
C ASN A 212 39.28 -23.06 22.49
N GLY A 213 38.61 -21.95 22.85
CA GLY A 213 37.59 -21.59 23.87
C GLY A 213 37.42 -20.04 23.94
N ASP A 214 36.36 -19.54 24.62
CA ASP A 214 36.12 -18.13 25.07
C ASP A 214 36.03 -16.97 24.03
N ALA A 215 35.31 -15.85 24.22
CA ALA A 215 34.12 -15.50 25.05
C ALA A 215 33.44 -14.22 24.48
N LYS A 216 32.19 -13.89 24.88
CA LYS A 216 31.35 -12.81 24.27
C LYS A 216 30.31 -12.21 25.24
N PRO A 217 30.08 -10.88 25.28
CA PRO A 217 28.88 -10.27 25.91
C PRO A 217 27.86 -9.68 24.90
N LYS A 218 26.70 -9.21 25.40
CA LYS A 218 25.52 -8.72 24.64
C LYS A 218 24.78 -7.56 25.34
N ALA A 219 24.10 -6.71 24.57
CA ALA A 219 22.92 -5.89 24.92
C ALA A 219 22.05 -5.69 23.65
N GLY A 220 20.80 -5.19 23.64
CA GLY A 220 19.81 -4.84 24.67
C GLY A 220 18.41 -4.63 24.01
N LYS A 221 17.29 -5.01 24.65
CA LYS A 221 15.96 -5.24 24.00
C LYS A 221 15.02 -4.01 23.90
N ALA A 222 13.97 -4.14 23.07
CA ALA A 222 12.75 -3.31 23.03
C ALA A 222 11.46 -4.19 23.05
N SER A 223 10.27 -3.59 22.91
CA SER A 223 8.94 -4.19 23.20
C SER A 223 8.50 -5.28 22.20
N ALA A 224 7.84 -6.34 22.71
CA ALA A 224 7.55 -7.57 21.95
C ALA A 224 6.30 -7.48 21.04
N ALA A 225 5.19 -6.88 21.51
CA ALA A 225 3.93 -6.87 20.73
C ALA A 225 4.00 -5.93 19.51
N GLU A 226 4.75 -4.83 19.62
CA GLU A 226 5.07 -3.96 18.48
C GLU A 226 6.07 -4.65 17.55
N ALA A 227 7.01 -5.44 18.08
CA ALA A 227 7.91 -6.25 17.28
C ALA A 227 7.16 -7.34 16.48
N GLU A 228 6.25 -8.10 17.07
CA GLU A 228 5.47 -9.13 16.35
C GLU A 228 4.63 -8.52 15.21
N ALA A 229 3.96 -7.39 15.46
CA ALA A 229 3.21 -6.68 14.43
C ALA A 229 4.13 -6.06 13.35
N GLN A 230 5.35 -5.62 13.71
CA GLN A 230 6.34 -5.17 12.73
C GLN A 230 6.92 -6.33 11.92
N GLU A 231 7.19 -7.48 12.53
CA GLU A 231 7.76 -8.64 11.86
C GLU A 231 6.76 -9.29 10.90
N ALA A 232 5.47 -9.32 11.26
CA ALA A 232 4.40 -9.80 10.39
C ALA A 232 4.24 -9.02 9.07
N TRP A 233 4.50 -7.69 9.05
CA TRP A 233 4.50 -6.95 7.78
C TRP A 233 5.87 -6.97 7.08
N ARG A 234 6.98 -7.04 7.82
CA ARG A 234 8.32 -7.24 7.24
C ARG A 234 8.45 -8.58 6.49
N THR A 235 7.73 -9.61 6.94
CA THR A 235 7.74 -10.96 6.37
C THR A 235 6.62 -11.23 5.36
N ALA A 236 5.72 -10.26 5.13
CA ALA A 236 4.73 -10.35 4.07
C ALA A 236 5.39 -10.15 2.70
N ASP A 237 5.35 -11.17 1.86
CA ASP A 237 5.90 -11.15 0.50
C ASP A 237 5.13 -10.15 -0.39
N PRO A 238 5.75 -9.03 -0.82
CA PRO A 238 5.05 -7.99 -1.57
C PRO A 238 4.91 -8.33 -3.07
N TYR A 239 5.52 -9.42 -3.56
CA TYR A 239 5.52 -9.81 -4.97
C TYR A 239 4.63 -11.02 -5.27
N ALA A 240 4.07 -11.67 -4.23
CA ALA A 240 3.33 -12.93 -4.31
C ALA A 240 2.05 -12.93 -5.18
N PHE A 241 1.68 -11.78 -5.77
CA PHE A 241 0.61 -11.67 -6.77
C PHE A 241 1.09 -11.89 -8.22
N LEU A 242 2.40 -11.87 -8.47
CA LEU A 242 3.01 -12.10 -9.78
C LEU A 242 3.08 -13.60 -10.10
N PRO A 243 2.97 -14.00 -11.38
CA PRO A 243 3.16 -15.39 -11.80
C PRO A 243 4.63 -15.81 -11.64
N LYS A 244 4.90 -17.12 -11.58
CA LYS A 244 6.29 -17.63 -11.55
C LYS A 244 6.90 -17.62 -12.97
N PRO A 245 8.25 -17.68 -13.12
CA PRO A 245 8.90 -17.81 -14.43
C PRO A 245 8.38 -18.99 -15.27
N THR A 246 8.06 -20.12 -14.64
CA THR A 246 7.42 -21.29 -15.29
C THR A 246 5.99 -21.04 -15.77
N GLU A 247 5.39 -19.93 -15.38
CA GLU A 247 4.00 -19.55 -15.60
C GLU A 247 3.87 -18.25 -16.42
N ASN A 248 4.96 -17.78 -17.02
CA ASN A 248 5.05 -16.54 -17.79
C ASN A 248 3.92 -16.37 -18.84
N ASN A 249 3.48 -17.48 -19.45
CA ASN A 249 2.36 -17.53 -20.41
C ASN A 249 0.95 -17.37 -19.81
N LYS A 250 0.79 -17.22 -18.48
CA LYS A 250 -0.52 -16.95 -17.86
C LYS A 250 -1.03 -15.54 -18.14
N VAL A 251 -0.15 -14.58 -18.42
CA VAL A 251 -0.53 -13.19 -18.68
C VAL A 251 -0.64 -12.98 -20.19
N GLN A 252 -1.83 -13.21 -20.71
CA GLN A 252 -2.14 -12.95 -22.12
C GLN A 252 -2.24 -11.44 -22.35
N THR A 253 -1.52 -10.93 -23.35
CA THR A 253 -1.74 -9.58 -23.87
C THR A 253 -2.19 -9.67 -25.33
N SER A 254 -3.30 -9.00 -25.64
CA SER A 254 -3.88 -8.94 -26.97
C SER A 254 -3.52 -7.61 -27.64
N VAL A 255 -2.82 -7.67 -28.77
CA VAL A 255 -2.58 -6.51 -29.64
C VAL A 255 -3.71 -6.44 -30.66
N HIS A 256 -4.50 -5.37 -30.59
CA HIS A 256 -5.58 -5.07 -31.51
C HIS A 256 -5.08 -4.23 -32.67
N PHE A 257 -5.64 -4.43 -33.87
CA PHE A 257 -5.37 -3.63 -35.07
C PHE A 257 -6.65 -2.92 -35.53
N SER A 258 -6.49 -1.81 -36.25
CA SER A 258 -7.58 -0.99 -36.81
C SER A 258 -8.15 -1.54 -38.13
N ASP A 259 -7.46 -2.50 -38.74
CA ASP A 259 -7.82 -3.13 -40.01
C ASP A 259 -8.31 -4.57 -39.80
N ALA A 260 -8.49 -5.32 -40.90
CA ALA A 260 -9.04 -6.67 -40.87
C ALA A 260 -8.06 -7.77 -40.35
N ARG A 261 -6.88 -7.40 -39.82
CA ARG A 261 -5.98 -8.36 -39.16
C ARG A 261 -6.65 -8.98 -37.92
N PRO A 262 -6.45 -10.29 -37.65
CA PRO A 262 -6.90 -10.89 -36.41
C PRO A 262 -6.18 -10.28 -35.20
N VAL A 263 -6.84 -10.27 -34.05
CA VAL A 263 -6.24 -9.86 -32.77
C VAL A 263 -5.04 -10.77 -32.46
N MET A 264 -3.88 -10.17 -32.30
CA MET A 264 -2.61 -10.85 -32.02
C MET A 264 -2.54 -11.15 -30.53
N ASN A 265 -2.79 -12.40 -30.15
CA ASN A 265 -2.75 -12.86 -28.76
C ASN A 265 -1.35 -13.38 -28.42
N VAL A 266 -0.54 -12.55 -27.77
CA VAL A 266 0.89 -12.80 -27.59
C VAL A 266 1.15 -13.73 -26.40
N ALA A 267 1.95 -14.77 -26.64
CA ALA A 267 2.44 -15.72 -25.64
C ALA A 267 3.76 -16.37 -26.14
N ASN A 268 4.57 -16.93 -25.23
CA ASN A 268 5.75 -17.69 -25.65
C ASN A 268 5.33 -19.05 -26.21
N SER A 269 5.95 -19.48 -27.31
CA SER A 269 5.83 -20.88 -27.74
C SER A 269 6.41 -21.82 -26.67
N PRO A 270 5.97 -23.10 -26.59
CA PRO A 270 6.55 -24.06 -25.64
C PRO A 270 8.07 -24.22 -25.79
N ALA A 271 8.60 -24.09 -27.02
CA ALA A 271 10.03 -24.13 -27.29
C ALA A 271 10.78 -22.89 -26.77
N LEU A 272 10.23 -21.68 -26.97
CA LEU A 272 10.81 -20.44 -26.43
C LEU A 272 10.81 -20.44 -24.90
N LEU A 273 9.70 -20.86 -24.28
CA LEU A 273 9.61 -20.94 -22.82
C LEU A 273 10.54 -22.02 -22.25
N ALA A 274 10.67 -23.18 -22.92
CA ALA A 274 11.62 -24.22 -22.51
C ALA A 274 13.08 -23.78 -22.62
N LYS A 275 13.45 -23.06 -23.71
CA LYS A 275 14.77 -22.45 -23.87
C LYS A 275 15.05 -21.47 -22.72
N HIS A 276 14.16 -20.50 -22.51
CA HIS A 276 14.26 -19.51 -21.45
C HIS A 276 14.40 -20.12 -20.05
N LEU A 277 13.60 -21.15 -19.72
CA LEU A 277 13.70 -21.85 -18.43
C LEU A 277 14.99 -22.67 -18.28
N GLY A 278 15.58 -23.12 -19.39
CA GLY A 278 16.91 -23.73 -19.42
C GLY A 278 18.03 -22.72 -19.15
N GLU A 279 17.96 -21.55 -19.81
CA GLU A 279 18.98 -20.48 -19.68
C GLU A 279 18.92 -19.77 -18.32
N THR A 280 17.73 -19.60 -17.73
CA THR A 280 17.53 -19.01 -16.38
C THR A 280 17.58 -20.03 -15.24
N GLY A 281 17.55 -21.32 -15.53
CA GLY A 281 17.28 -22.37 -14.54
C GLY A 281 15.91 -22.26 -13.84
N GLY A 282 14.99 -21.44 -14.36
CA GLY A 282 13.71 -21.12 -13.73
C GLY A 282 13.78 -20.15 -12.54
N LYS A 283 14.94 -19.52 -12.29
CA LYS A 283 15.09 -18.43 -11.32
C LYS A 283 14.37 -17.17 -11.80
N VAL A 284 14.08 -16.25 -10.88
CA VAL A 284 13.62 -14.90 -11.23
C VAL A 284 14.79 -14.10 -11.82
N VAL A 285 14.52 -13.40 -12.92
CA VAL A 285 15.43 -12.46 -13.58
C VAL A 285 14.69 -11.13 -13.76
N THR A 286 15.23 -10.06 -13.19
CA THR A 286 14.76 -8.66 -13.29
C THR A 286 15.88 -7.75 -13.80
N ARG A 287 15.57 -6.48 -14.06
CA ARG A 287 16.56 -5.43 -14.33
C ARG A 287 16.05 -4.08 -13.88
N PHE A 288 16.92 -3.30 -13.24
CA PHE A 288 16.73 -1.87 -13.02
C PHE A 288 17.43 -1.11 -14.16
N PRO A 289 16.71 -0.40 -15.06
CA PRO A 289 17.31 0.14 -16.28
C PRO A 289 17.33 1.69 -16.33
N PRO A 290 18.22 2.39 -15.58
CA PRO A 290 18.26 3.85 -15.56
C PRO A 290 19.01 4.46 -16.76
N GLU A 291 18.50 5.57 -17.29
CA GLU A 291 19.25 6.47 -18.19
C GLU A 291 20.40 7.15 -17.39
N PRO A 292 21.68 7.03 -17.80
CA PRO A 292 22.81 7.65 -17.09
C PRO A 292 23.00 9.12 -17.46
N ASN A 293 21.94 9.92 -17.26
CA ASN A 293 21.84 11.30 -17.71
C ASN A 293 21.30 12.27 -16.63
N GLY A 294 21.30 11.86 -15.36
CA GLY A 294 20.95 12.70 -14.21
C GLY A 294 21.00 11.95 -12.87
N TYR A 295 20.86 12.69 -11.77
CA TYR A 295 20.88 12.12 -10.41
C TYR A 295 19.59 11.40 -10.05
N LEU A 296 19.71 10.19 -9.47
CA LEU A 296 18.57 9.41 -8.98
C LEU A 296 17.83 10.10 -7.83
N HIS A 297 16.54 9.80 -7.71
CA HIS A 297 15.62 10.34 -6.69
C HIS A 297 14.79 9.24 -6.03
N ILE A 298 14.08 9.53 -4.94
CA ILE A 298 13.33 8.55 -4.12
C ILE A 298 12.39 7.63 -4.94
N GLY A 299 11.81 8.08 -6.06
CA GLY A 299 11.06 7.22 -6.98
C GLY A 299 11.88 6.07 -7.60
N HIS A 300 13.17 6.29 -7.87
CA HIS A 300 14.10 5.26 -8.31
C HIS A 300 14.45 4.29 -7.16
N ALA A 301 14.32 4.69 -5.89
CA ALA A 301 14.41 3.74 -4.78
C ALA A 301 13.21 2.79 -4.74
N LYS A 302 11.99 3.23 -5.11
CA LYS A 302 10.86 2.32 -5.33
C LYS A 302 11.14 1.35 -6.50
N ALA A 303 11.74 1.83 -7.59
CA ALA A 303 12.14 0.97 -8.72
C ALA A 303 13.19 -0.07 -8.29
N MET A 304 14.31 0.35 -7.69
CA MET A 304 15.33 -0.56 -7.18
C MET A 304 14.78 -1.55 -6.14
N PHE A 305 13.87 -1.10 -5.26
CA PHE A 305 13.18 -1.98 -4.32
C PHE A 305 12.33 -3.05 -5.06
N VAL A 306 11.63 -2.69 -6.13
CA VAL A 306 10.90 -3.66 -6.98
C VAL A 306 11.86 -4.62 -7.67
N ASP A 307 12.83 -4.11 -8.44
CA ASP A 307 13.69 -4.92 -9.31
C ASP A 307 14.67 -5.81 -8.53
N PHE A 308 15.49 -5.22 -7.66
CA PHE A 308 16.45 -5.97 -6.85
C PHE A 308 15.77 -6.73 -5.70
N GLY A 309 14.73 -6.15 -5.10
CA GLY A 309 14.02 -6.79 -3.99
C GLY A 309 13.22 -8.02 -4.43
N MET A 310 12.63 -8.03 -5.63
CA MET A 310 11.96 -9.23 -6.16
C MET A 310 12.96 -10.34 -6.50
N ALA A 311 14.11 -9.99 -7.08
CA ALA A 311 15.19 -10.95 -7.29
C ALA A 311 15.68 -11.54 -5.96
N GLN A 312 15.97 -10.69 -4.96
CA GLN A 312 16.45 -11.14 -3.65
C GLN A 312 15.42 -12.01 -2.90
N GLN A 313 14.13 -11.69 -2.98
CA GLN A 313 13.06 -12.45 -2.33
C GLN A 313 12.92 -13.90 -2.87
N TYR A 314 13.28 -14.14 -4.13
CA TYR A 314 13.03 -15.40 -4.83
C TYR A 314 14.30 -16.14 -5.30
N ASP A 315 15.46 -15.87 -4.69
CA ASP A 315 16.76 -16.44 -5.11
C ASP A 315 17.02 -16.23 -6.62
N GLY A 316 16.65 -15.05 -7.10
CA GLY A 316 16.82 -14.59 -8.47
C GLY A 316 18.05 -13.70 -8.67
N VAL A 317 18.12 -13.09 -9.84
CA VAL A 317 19.17 -12.15 -10.24
C VAL A 317 18.55 -10.87 -10.81
N CYS A 318 19.23 -9.74 -10.61
CA CYS A 318 18.84 -8.45 -11.17
C CYS A 318 20.03 -7.83 -11.91
N TYR A 319 19.81 -7.38 -13.14
CA TYR A 319 20.77 -6.56 -13.88
C TYR A 319 20.69 -5.09 -13.45
N LEU A 320 21.84 -4.41 -13.38
CA LEU A 320 21.88 -2.95 -13.53
C LEU A 320 22.20 -2.68 -15.00
N ARG A 321 21.19 -2.32 -15.79
CA ARG A 321 21.36 -2.03 -17.21
C ARG A 321 21.35 -0.52 -17.43
N PHE A 322 22.46 0.07 -17.85
CA PHE A 322 22.42 1.47 -18.26
C PHE A 322 21.66 1.59 -19.57
N ASP A 323 20.66 2.47 -19.61
CA ASP A 323 19.99 2.83 -20.86
C ASP A 323 20.80 3.90 -21.59
N ASP A 324 21.92 3.44 -22.17
CA ASP A 324 22.81 4.21 -23.01
C ASP A 324 22.43 4.02 -24.48
N THR A 325 21.27 4.59 -24.85
CA THR A 325 20.74 4.63 -26.22
C THR A 325 20.86 6.02 -26.86
N ASN A 326 21.52 6.99 -26.20
CA ASN A 326 21.52 8.38 -26.62
C ASN A 326 22.86 9.08 -26.31
N PRO A 327 23.82 9.10 -27.27
CA PRO A 327 25.19 9.56 -27.03
C PRO A 327 25.31 11.00 -26.54
N GLU A 328 24.29 11.85 -26.76
CA GLU A 328 24.26 13.25 -26.32
C GLU A 328 23.95 13.43 -24.82
N ALA A 329 23.31 12.45 -24.18
CA ALA A 329 22.73 12.63 -22.84
C ALA A 329 23.61 12.05 -21.71
N GLU A 330 24.50 11.13 -22.05
CA GLU A 330 25.19 10.24 -21.13
C GLU A 330 26.44 10.89 -20.52
N LYS A 331 26.72 10.62 -19.23
CA LYS A 331 27.96 11.06 -18.57
C LYS A 331 28.46 10.06 -17.54
N GLN A 332 29.78 9.89 -17.48
CA GLN A 332 30.44 9.04 -16.48
C GLN A 332 30.06 9.42 -15.04
N GLU A 333 29.96 10.73 -14.75
CA GLU A 333 29.47 11.28 -13.47
C GLU A 333 28.17 10.60 -12.99
N TYR A 334 27.22 10.40 -13.91
CA TYR A 334 25.93 9.78 -13.59
C TYR A 334 26.02 8.26 -13.52
N ILE A 335 26.84 7.61 -14.36
CA ILE A 335 27.13 6.17 -14.28
C ILE A 335 27.72 5.82 -12.90
N ASP A 336 28.76 6.53 -12.49
CA ASP A 336 29.47 6.31 -11.22
C ASP A 336 28.54 6.54 -10.03
N HIS A 337 27.82 7.67 -10.02
CA HIS A 337 26.86 7.99 -8.96
C HIS A 337 25.68 7.00 -8.91
N ILE A 338 25.18 6.49 -10.04
CA ILE A 338 24.14 5.45 -10.06
C ILE A 338 24.67 4.18 -9.40
N GLN A 339 25.88 3.72 -9.72
CA GLN A 339 26.49 2.55 -9.08
C GLN A 339 26.70 2.77 -7.58
N GLU A 340 27.16 3.97 -7.18
CA GLU A 340 27.35 4.34 -5.78
C GLU A 340 26.02 4.31 -5.00
N ILE A 341 24.93 4.82 -5.58
CA ILE A 341 23.59 4.81 -4.95
C ILE A 341 22.97 3.41 -4.89
N VAL A 342 23.15 2.58 -5.93
CA VAL A 342 22.72 1.16 -5.92
C VAL A 342 23.41 0.43 -4.77
N SER A 343 24.73 0.58 -4.65
CA SER A 343 25.54 0.00 -3.58
C SER A 343 25.17 0.55 -2.19
N TRP A 344 24.97 1.87 -2.08
CA TRP A 344 24.59 2.55 -0.83
C TRP A 344 23.23 2.09 -0.30
N LEU A 345 22.25 1.84 -1.18
CA LEU A 345 20.95 1.27 -0.81
C LEU A 345 21.03 -0.23 -0.41
N GLY A 346 22.20 -0.86 -0.48
CA GLY A 346 22.44 -2.25 -0.11
C GLY A 346 22.18 -3.25 -1.24
N TRP A 347 21.84 -2.77 -2.44
CA TRP A 347 21.61 -3.62 -3.61
C TRP A 347 22.92 -4.04 -4.27
N LYS A 348 22.92 -5.21 -4.89
CA LYS A 348 24.05 -5.74 -5.66
C LYS A 348 23.56 -6.22 -7.02
N PRO A 349 24.03 -5.64 -8.14
CA PRO A 349 23.73 -6.18 -9.45
C PRO A 349 24.42 -7.53 -9.63
N TRP A 350 23.72 -8.48 -10.26
CA TRP A 350 24.32 -9.74 -10.70
C TRP A 350 25.30 -9.51 -11.85
N LYS A 351 24.90 -8.64 -12.79
CA LYS A 351 25.74 -8.12 -13.86
C LYS A 351 25.39 -6.64 -14.07
N VAL A 352 26.40 -5.85 -14.44
CA VAL A 352 26.20 -4.52 -15.04
C VAL A 352 26.25 -4.67 -16.56
N THR A 353 25.28 -4.09 -17.27
CA THR A 353 25.16 -4.12 -18.73
C THR A 353 24.84 -2.74 -19.27
N TYR A 354 25.06 -2.58 -20.57
CA TYR A 354 24.75 -1.38 -21.33
C TYR A 354 23.76 -1.75 -22.44
N SER A 355 22.77 -0.92 -22.73
CA SER A 355 21.97 -1.02 -23.97
C SER A 355 22.87 -1.09 -25.21
N SER A 356 24.01 -0.39 -25.20
CA SER A 356 24.98 -0.39 -26.30
C SER A 356 25.78 -1.70 -26.45
N ASP A 357 25.85 -2.57 -25.44
CA ASP A 357 26.41 -3.94 -25.56
C ASP A 357 25.70 -4.73 -26.68
N TYR A 358 24.44 -4.38 -26.95
CA TYR A 358 23.54 -5.12 -27.83
C TYR A 358 23.34 -4.48 -29.22
N PHE A 359 24.01 -3.35 -29.53
CA PHE A 359 23.76 -2.58 -30.76
C PHE A 359 23.92 -3.39 -32.08
N ASP A 360 24.87 -4.34 -32.16
CA ASP A 360 24.98 -5.22 -33.33
C ASP A 360 23.73 -6.13 -33.48
N GLN A 361 23.27 -6.75 -32.38
CA GLN A 361 22.09 -7.62 -32.39
C GLN A 361 20.79 -6.84 -32.67
N LEU A 362 20.70 -5.61 -32.16
CA LEU A 362 19.59 -4.69 -32.43
C LEU A 362 19.58 -4.27 -33.91
N TYR A 363 20.75 -4.06 -34.53
CA TYR A 363 20.85 -3.77 -35.96
C TYR A 363 20.41 -4.98 -36.81
N ASP A 364 20.82 -6.20 -36.43
CA ASP A 364 20.38 -7.42 -37.11
C ASP A 364 18.86 -7.64 -36.99
N PHE A 365 18.26 -7.36 -35.83
CA PHE A 365 16.80 -7.36 -35.68
C PHE A 365 16.11 -6.28 -36.52
N ALA A 366 16.69 -5.09 -36.65
CA ALA A 366 16.17 -4.05 -37.54
C ALA A 366 16.21 -4.49 -39.01
N VAL A 367 17.31 -5.11 -39.44
CA VAL A 367 17.44 -5.72 -40.78
C VAL A 367 16.44 -6.88 -40.98
N GLN A 368 16.18 -7.69 -39.96
CA GLN A 368 15.15 -8.74 -39.99
C GLN A 368 13.74 -8.16 -40.17
N LEU A 369 13.39 -7.07 -39.49
CA LEU A 369 12.11 -6.38 -39.67
C LEU A 369 11.93 -5.83 -41.08
N ILE A 370 12.96 -5.19 -41.66
CA ILE A 370 12.89 -4.68 -43.04
C ILE A 370 12.66 -5.86 -44.01
N LYS A 371 13.43 -6.95 -43.86
CA LYS A 371 13.26 -8.18 -44.66
C LYS A 371 11.88 -8.82 -44.52
N GLY A 372 11.25 -8.71 -43.35
CA GLY A 372 9.87 -9.14 -43.10
C GLY A 372 8.78 -8.19 -43.63
N GLY A 373 9.13 -7.04 -44.21
CA GLY A 373 8.17 -6.00 -44.58
C GLY A 373 7.55 -5.27 -43.37
N HIS A 374 8.19 -5.38 -42.21
CA HIS A 374 7.75 -4.84 -40.92
C HIS A 374 8.56 -3.61 -40.44
N ALA A 375 9.45 -3.09 -41.27
CA ALA A 375 10.06 -1.76 -41.11
C ALA A 375 10.37 -1.12 -42.47
N TYR A 376 10.45 0.21 -42.51
CA TYR A 376 10.81 1.02 -43.67
C TYR A 376 11.70 2.20 -43.26
N VAL A 377 12.56 2.67 -44.16
CA VAL A 377 13.24 3.96 -43.98
C VAL A 377 12.27 5.08 -44.34
N ASP A 378 12.28 6.17 -43.58
CA ASP A 378 11.41 7.33 -43.74
C ASP A 378 12.22 8.63 -43.75
N HIS A 379 11.83 9.59 -44.59
CA HIS A 379 12.46 10.91 -44.73
C HIS A 379 11.57 12.05 -44.21
N GLN A 380 10.40 11.76 -43.61
CA GLN A 380 9.62 12.77 -42.90
C GLN A 380 10.45 13.44 -41.79
N THR A 381 10.47 14.77 -41.77
CA THR A 381 11.03 15.54 -40.66
C THR A 381 10.25 15.29 -39.36
N GLY A 382 10.85 15.62 -38.21
CA GLY A 382 10.18 15.47 -36.91
C GLY A 382 8.86 16.24 -36.78
N ALA A 383 8.67 17.31 -37.56
CA ALA A 383 7.42 18.05 -37.65
C ALA A 383 6.36 17.29 -38.47
N GLU A 384 6.72 16.79 -39.65
CA GLU A 384 5.82 16.00 -40.52
C GLU A 384 5.42 14.67 -39.86
N ILE A 385 6.34 13.98 -39.19
CA ILE A 385 6.02 12.76 -38.41
C ILE A 385 4.99 13.07 -37.33
N LYS A 386 5.06 14.25 -36.69
CA LYS A 386 4.06 14.69 -35.71
C LYS A 386 2.72 14.97 -36.40
N GLU A 387 2.72 15.78 -37.45
CA GLU A 387 1.52 16.19 -38.18
C GLU A 387 0.75 14.98 -38.76
N TYR A 388 1.45 14.06 -39.43
CA TYR A 388 0.84 12.85 -39.97
C TYR A 388 0.32 11.93 -38.86
N ARG A 389 0.99 11.90 -37.69
CA ARG A 389 0.49 11.16 -36.52
C ARG A 389 -0.78 11.77 -35.95
N GLU A 390 -0.88 13.11 -35.88
CA GLU A 390 -2.09 13.81 -35.46
C GLU A 390 -3.24 13.63 -36.47
N LYS A 391 -2.96 13.60 -37.78
CA LYS A 391 -3.95 13.35 -38.85
C LYS A 391 -4.36 11.89 -39.06
N ARG A 392 -3.58 10.93 -38.56
CA ARG A 392 -3.74 9.47 -38.83
C ARG A 392 -3.49 9.08 -40.29
N GLU A 393 -2.52 9.75 -40.92
CA GLU A 393 -2.04 9.50 -42.27
C GLU A 393 -0.76 8.65 -42.27
N PRO A 394 -0.59 7.69 -43.21
CA PRO A 394 0.65 6.94 -43.35
C PRO A 394 1.76 7.84 -43.91
N SER A 395 3.03 7.56 -43.55
CA SER A 395 4.17 8.22 -44.19
C SER A 395 4.16 7.97 -45.71
N PRO A 396 4.49 8.98 -46.56
CA PRO A 396 4.66 8.80 -48.00
C PRO A 396 5.65 7.70 -48.39
N TRP A 397 6.61 7.39 -47.50
CA TRP A 397 7.64 6.38 -47.71
C TRP A 397 7.28 4.99 -47.15
N ARG A 398 6.10 4.83 -46.53
CA ARG A 398 5.67 3.60 -45.84
C ARG A 398 5.69 2.34 -46.71
N ASP A 399 5.36 2.48 -47.98
CA ASP A 399 5.18 1.36 -48.91
C ASP A 399 6.30 1.26 -49.97
N ARG A 400 7.47 1.88 -49.68
CA ARG A 400 8.69 1.72 -50.50
C ARG A 400 9.22 0.27 -50.45
N PRO A 401 9.95 -0.20 -51.50
CA PRO A 401 10.48 -1.56 -51.54
C PRO A 401 11.38 -1.94 -50.35
N ILE A 402 11.36 -3.23 -50.01
CA ILE A 402 12.23 -3.84 -48.98
C ILE A 402 13.72 -3.61 -49.32
N GLU A 403 14.09 -3.83 -50.58
CA GLU A 403 15.45 -3.68 -51.10
C GLU A 403 15.95 -2.22 -51.00
N GLU A 404 15.05 -1.26 -51.28
CA GLU A 404 15.34 0.17 -51.12
C GLU A 404 15.55 0.54 -49.65
N SER A 405 14.68 0.05 -48.75
CA SER A 405 14.82 0.28 -47.31
C SER A 405 16.08 -0.37 -46.73
N LEU A 406 16.47 -1.57 -47.21
CA LEU A 406 17.72 -2.22 -46.80
C LEU A 406 18.95 -1.41 -47.24
N LYS A 407 18.99 -0.96 -48.50
CA LYS A 407 20.09 -0.13 -49.00
C LYS A 407 20.17 1.19 -48.22
N LEU A 408 19.05 1.87 -48.03
CA LEU A 408 19.03 3.15 -47.32
C LEU A 408 19.42 3.01 -45.85
N PHE A 409 19.05 1.93 -45.17
CA PHE A 409 19.45 1.72 -43.78
C PHE A 409 20.95 1.39 -43.64
N ASP A 410 21.55 0.71 -44.63
CA ASP A 410 23.00 0.55 -44.72
C ASP A 410 23.71 1.88 -45.04
N ASP A 411 23.22 2.66 -46.00
CA ASP A 411 23.75 4.00 -46.33
C ASP A 411 23.64 4.95 -45.10
N MET A 412 22.57 4.86 -44.31
CA MET A 412 22.44 5.56 -43.01
C MET A 412 23.50 5.09 -42.01
N ARG A 413 23.70 3.77 -41.84
CA ARG A 413 24.72 3.19 -40.94
C ARG A 413 26.14 3.59 -41.34
N ARG A 414 26.38 3.82 -42.63
CA ARG A 414 27.67 4.23 -43.21
C ARG A 414 27.87 5.74 -43.24
N GLY A 415 26.97 6.52 -42.62
CA GLY A 415 27.10 7.97 -42.50
C GLY A 415 26.92 8.73 -43.82
N LEU A 416 26.23 8.15 -44.81
CA LEU A 416 25.97 8.77 -46.12
C LEU A 416 24.68 9.61 -46.16
N VAL A 417 24.07 9.84 -45.01
CA VAL A 417 22.80 10.57 -44.83
C VAL A 417 22.93 11.45 -43.59
N ASP A 418 22.60 12.74 -43.70
CA ASP A 418 22.76 13.69 -42.60
C ASP A 418 21.75 13.49 -41.46
N GLU A 419 22.05 14.02 -40.27
CA GLU A 419 21.14 13.98 -39.12
C GLU A 419 19.75 14.51 -39.47
N GLY A 420 18.72 13.74 -39.09
CA GLY A 420 17.32 14.09 -39.32
C GLY A 420 16.82 13.92 -40.76
N GLN A 421 17.68 13.64 -41.75
CA GLN A 421 17.26 13.40 -43.14
C GLN A 421 16.70 11.99 -43.37
N ALA A 422 16.93 11.05 -42.44
CA ALA A 422 16.24 9.76 -42.44
C ALA A 422 16.08 9.17 -41.03
N THR A 423 15.07 8.33 -40.86
CA THR A 423 14.86 7.46 -39.70
C THR A 423 14.42 6.06 -40.17
N LEU A 424 14.68 5.02 -39.39
CA LEU A 424 14.00 3.74 -39.59
C LEU A 424 12.71 3.73 -38.77
N ARG A 425 11.59 3.31 -39.36
CA ARG A 425 10.30 3.19 -38.68
C ARG A 425 9.76 1.78 -38.77
N MET A 426 9.17 1.31 -37.68
CA MET A 426 8.44 0.04 -37.65
C MET A 426 7.12 0.19 -38.43
N LYS A 427 6.74 -0.83 -39.19
CA LYS A 427 5.53 -0.82 -40.05
C LYS A 427 4.38 -1.52 -39.33
N MET A 428 3.76 -0.78 -38.42
CA MET A 428 2.74 -1.25 -37.48
C MET A 428 1.33 -0.91 -37.98
N ASP A 429 0.63 0.02 -37.32
CA ASP A 429 -0.75 0.40 -37.57
C ASP A 429 -0.97 1.91 -37.32
N HIS A 430 -0.86 2.70 -38.38
CA HIS A 430 -1.06 4.15 -38.37
C HIS A 430 -2.49 4.61 -38.04
N LYS A 431 -3.47 3.70 -37.98
CA LYS A 431 -4.87 3.99 -37.66
C LYS A 431 -5.30 3.48 -36.30
N ASN A 432 -4.41 2.83 -35.55
CA ASN A 432 -4.69 2.30 -34.22
C ASN A 432 -5.09 3.40 -33.23
N GLU A 433 -6.03 3.13 -32.33
CA GLU A 433 -6.37 4.06 -31.25
C GLU A 433 -5.15 4.37 -30.36
N ASN A 434 -4.32 3.36 -30.10
CA ASN A 434 -3.06 3.51 -29.37
C ASN A 434 -1.97 4.10 -30.26
N PHE A 435 -1.58 5.35 -29.99
CA PHE A 435 -0.52 6.07 -30.72
C PHE A 435 0.86 5.37 -30.69
N ASN A 436 1.13 4.45 -29.77
CA ASN A 436 2.38 3.68 -29.76
C ASN A 436 2.39 2.56 -30.82
N MET A 437 1.24 2.16 -31.36
CA MET A 437 1.17 1.29 -32.55
C MET A 437 1.34 2.09 -33.86
N PHE A 438 1.46 3.42 -33.80
CA PHE A 438 1.57 4.28 -34.97
C PHE A 438 3.04 4.42 -35.40
N ASP A 439 3.51 3.43 -36.16
CA ASP A 439 4.78 3.42 -36.89
C ASP A 439 5.93 4.14 -36.16
N LEU A 440 6.25 3.67 -34.95
CA LEU A 440 7.31 4.24 -34.11
C LEU A 440 8.67 4.13 -34.79
N ILE A 441 9.52 5.13 -34.51
CA ILE A 441 10.90 5.18 -34.98
C ILE A 441 11.71 4.11 -34.24
N ALA A 442 12.32 3.20 -35.02
CA ALA A 442 13.25 2.19 -34.55
C ALA A 442 14.69 2.74 -34.43
N TYR A 443 15.15 3.53 -35.40
CA TYR A 443 16.51 4.10 -35.43
C TYR A 443 16.55 5.56 -35.87
N ARG A 444 17.51 6.31 -35.36
CA ARG A 444 17.85 7.69 -35.75
C ARG A 444 19.33 7.82 -36.11
N ILE A 445 19.67 8.75 -36.98
CA ILE A 445 21.06 9.13 -37.26
C ILE A 445 21.55 10.10 -36.17
N LYS A 446 22.77 9.88 -35.66
CA LYS A 446 23.56 10.83 -34.86
C LYS A 446 25.04 10.68 -35.18
N PHE A 447 25.76 11.79 -35.35
CA PHE A 447 27.22 11.78 -35.57
C PHE A 447 28.03 12.06 -34.29
N VAL A 448 27.35 12.20 -33.15
CA VAL A 448 27.99 12.28 -31.83
C VAL A 448 28.54 10.90 -31.46
N GLU A 449 29.82 10.87 -31.05
CA GLU A 449 30.53 9.68 -30.57
C GLU A 449 29.86 9.13 -29.29
N HIS A 450 29.72 7.81 -29.19
CA HIS A 450 29.06 7.18 -28.04
C HIS A 450 30.02 6.98 -26.87
N PRO A 451 29.72 7.46 -25.65
CA PRO A 451 30.63 7.33 -24.50
C PRO A 451 31.08 5.90 -24.18
N HIS A 452 30.22 4.90 -24.40
CA HIS A 452 30.58 3.48 -24.27
C HIS A 452 31.01 2.80 -25.59
N ALA A 453 30.33 3.08 -26.71
CA ALA A 453 30.50 2.34 -27.97
C ALA A 453 31.42 3.01 -29.01
N GLY A 454 31.95 4.19 -28.71
CA GLY A 454 32.85 4.97 -29.58
C GLY A 454 32.19 5.47 -30.87
N ASP A 455 32.98 5.55 -31.94
CA ASP A 455 32.60 5.99 -33.29
C ASP A 455 32.04 4.86 -34.18
N LYS A 456 31.89 3.64 -33.64
CA LYS A 456 31.48 2.43 -34.39
C LYS A 456 30.10 2.56 -35.08
N TYR A 457 29.23 3.44 -34.60
CA TYR A 457 27.89 3.64 -35.12
C TYR A 457 27.56 5.13 -35.28
N CYS A 458 26.90 5.49 -36.38
CA CYS A 458 26.21 6.78 -36.52
C CYS A 458 24.67 6.62 -36.59
N VAL A 459 24.16 5.43 -36.29
CA VAL A 459 22.72 5.13 -36.19
C VAL A 459 22.43 4.42 -34.87
N TYR A 460 21.50 4.97 -34.10
CA TYR A 460 21.19 4.52 -32.75
C TYR A 460 19.73 4.09 -32.62
N PRO A 461 19.45 2.98 -31.91
CA PRO A 461 18.09 2.49 -31.70
C PRO A 461 17.31 3.38 -30.73
N SER A 462 15.98 3.36 -30.82
CA SER A 462 15.11 4.06 -29.88
C SER A 462 14.87 3.26 -28.59
N TYR A 463 14.39 3.94 -27.55
CA TYR A 463 13.94 3.32 -26.30
C TYR A 463 12.94 2.16 -26.54
N ASP A 464 11.90 2.40 -27.35
CA ASP A 464 10.85 1.41 -27.64
C ASP A 464 11.38 0.18 -28.38
N PHE A 465 12.38 0.38 -29.24
CA PHE A 465 13.05 -0.70 -29.95
C PHE A 465 13.97 -1.50 -29.02
N THR A 466 14.76 -0.79 -28.22
CA THR A 466 15.83 -1.36 -27.40
C THR A 466 15.29 -2.15 -26.22
N HIS A 467 14.44 -1.56 -25.37
CA HIS A 467 14.11 -2.16 -24.07
C HIS A 467 13.46 -3.53 -24.18
N CYS A 468 12.55 -3.73 -25.13
CA CYS A 468 11.90 -5.03 -25.29
C CYS A 468 12.86 -6.11 -25.83
N LEU A 469 13.73 -5.74 -26.77
CA LEU A 469 14.69 -6.67 -27.37
C LEU A 469 15.83 -7.01 -26.41
N VAL A 470 16.35 -6.05 -25.67
CA VAL A 470 17.37 -6.33 -24.63
C VAL A 470 16.75 -7.08 -23.44
N ASP A 471 15.52 -6.79 -23.03
CA ASP A 471 14.82 -7.62 -22.04
C ASP A 471 14.65 -9.08 -22.53
N ALA A 472 14.45 -9.30 -23.83
CA ALA A 472 14.37 -10.64 -24.41
C ALA A 472 15.75 -11.33 -24.52
N LEU A 473 16.83 -10.58 -24.81
CA LEU A 473 18.20 -11.08 -24.91
C LEU A 473 18.79 -11.41 -23.52
N GLU A 474 18.53 -10.58 -22.51
CA GLU A 474 18.94 -10.79 -21.11
C GLU A 474 18.09 -11.85 -20.38
N ASN A 475 17.11 -12.46 -21.06
CA ASN A 475 16.17 -13.45 -20.51
C ASN A 475 15.40 -12.94 -19.28
N ILE A 476 14.98 -11.67 -19.30
CA ILE A 476 14.24 -11.04 -18.22
C ILE A 476 12.90 -11.76 -18.02
N THR A 477 12.69 -12.34 -16.84
CA THR A 477 11.40 -12.96 -16.47
C THR A 477 10.34 -11.90 -16.19
N HIS A 478 10.73 -10.82 -15.50
CA HIS A 478 9.84 -9.78 -14.97
C HIS A 478 10.39 -8.40 -15.38
N SER A 479 9.82 -7.87 -16.45
CA SER A 479 10.06 -6.54 -16.98
C SER A 479 9.19 -5.52 -16.24
N MET A 480 9.68 -5.06 -15.09
CA MET A 480 8.96 -4.11 -14.25
C MET A 480 9.19 -2.67 -14.76
N CYS A 481 8.14 -1.84 -14.72
CA CYS A 481 8.20 -0.42 -15.12
C CYS A 481 7.04 0.37 -14.48
N THR A 482 6.89 1.66 -14.78
CA THR A 482 5.78 2.47 -14.23
C THR A 482 4.59 2.57 -15.18
N LEU A 483 3.41 2.92 -14.64
CA LEU A 483 2.15 3.02 -15.41
C LEU A 483 2.20 3.97 -16.61
N GLU A 484 3.10 4.97 -16.62
CA GLU A 484 3.33 5.81 -17.81
C GLU A 484 3.70 5.02 -19.07
N PHE A 485 4.23 3.80 -18.91
CA PHE A 485 4.62 2.91 -20.00
C PHE A 485 3.54 1.86 -20.37
N GLU A 486 2.40 1.79 -19.68
CA GLU A 486 1.32 0.81 -19.97
C GLU A 486 0.82 0.91 -21.43
N SER A 487 0.71 2.14 -21.96
CA SER A 487 0.32 2.37 -23.35
C SER A 487 1.33 1.80 -24.38
N ARG A 488 2.59 1.55 -24.00
CA ARG A 488 3.64 0.97 -24.85
C ARG A 488 3.69 -0.56 -24.79
N ARG A 489 2.95 -1.21 -23.87
CA ARG A 489 2.93 -2.68 -23.76
C ARG A 489 2.48 -3.37 -25.06
N ALA A 490 1.60 -2.73 -25.84
CA ALA A 490 1.16 -3.24 -27.13
C ALA A 490 2.29 -3.25 -28.18
N SER A 491 3.06 -2.17 -28.30
CA SER A 491 4.20 -2.08 -29.23
C SER A 491 5.38 -2.94 -28.78
N TYR A 492 5.62 -3.05 -27.46
CA TYR A 492 6.58 -3.98 -26.86
C TYR A 492 6.32 -5.42 -27.32
N TYR A 493 5.10 -5.93 -27.08
CA TYR A 493 4.77 -7.31 -27.45
C TYR A 493 4.61 -7.52 -28.97
N TRP A 494 4.16 -6.51 -29.73
CA TRP A 494 4.13 -6.60 -31.20
C TRP A 494 5.52 -6.85 -31.79
N LEU A 495 6.52 -6.10 -31.32
CA LEU A 495 7.91 -6.21 -31.81
C LEU A 495 8.50 -7.60 -31.50
N LEU A 496 8.27 -8.11 -30.28
CA LEU A 496 8.72 -9.45 -29.89
C LEU A 496 7.92 -10.59 -30.54
N GLU A 497 6.66 -10.37 -30.94
CA GLU A 497 5.90 -11.35 -31.72
C GLU A 497 6.41 -11.43 -33.15
N VAL A 498 6.54 -10.29 -33.83
CA VAL A 498 6.98 -10.20 -35.22
C VAL A 498 8.41 -10.71 -35.45
N LEU A 499 9.32 -10.49 -34.49
CA LEU A 499 10.69 -11.03 -34.55
C LEU A 499 10.81 -12.49 -34.09
N GLY A 500 9.74 -13.09 -33.56
CA GLY A 500 9.74 -14.48 -33.09
C GLY A 500 10.55 -14.72 -31.81
N THR A 501 10.87 -13.67 -31.06
CA THR A 501 11.72 -13.72 -29.86
C THR A 501 10.94 -14.19 -28.61
N TYR A 502 11.67 -14.43 -27.52
CA TYR A 502 11.09 -14.61 -26.19
C TYR A 502 10.37 -13.33 -25.73
N LYS A 503 9.28 -13.49 -24.96
CA LYS A 503 8.46 -12.41 -24.40
C LYS A 503 8.54 -12.43 -22.86
N PRO A 504 9.28 -11.51 -22.24
CA PRO A 504 9.24 -11.21 -20.80
C PRO A 504 7.82 -10.89 -20.30
N LEU A 505 7.53 -11.09 -19.01
CA LEU A 505 6.34 -10.50 -18.40
C LEU A 505 6.57 -9.00 -18.20
N VAL A 506 5.88 -8.15 -18.96
CA VAL A 506 5.76 -6.72 -18.63
C VAL A 506 4.72 -6.53 -17.53
N TRP A 507 5.08 -5.87 -16.42
CA TRP A 507 4.14 -5.47 -15.39
C TRP A 507 4.45 -4.09 -14.78
N GLU A 508 3.50 -3.17 -14.90
CA GLU A 508 3.63 -1.80 -14.44
C GLU A 508 3.15 -1.59 -12.99
N TYR A 509 3.88 -0.79 -12.22
CA TYR A 509 3.46 -0.26 -10.91
C TYR A 509 3.19 1.25 -10.95
N SER A 510 2.40 1.75 -10.00
CA SER A 510 2.21 3.17 -9.81
C SER A 510 3.49 3.85 -9.32
N ARG A 511 3.85 4.97 -9.95
CA ARG A 511 5.00 5.78 -9.55
C ARG A 511 4.87 6.22 -8.09
N LEU A 512 6.00 6.40 -7.43
CA LEU A 512 6.02 7.13 -6.16
C LEU A 512 5.91 8.63 -6.44
N ASN A 513 4.95 9.31 -5.83
CA ASN A 513 4.85 10.76 -5.78
C ASN A 513 4.77 11.20 -4.30
N ILE A 514 5.54 12.22 -3.91
CA ILE A 514 5.61 12.69 -2.51
C ILE A 514 5.25 14.18 -2.43
N THR A 515 4.34 14.50 -1.50
CA THR A 515 3.85 15.88 -1.27
C THR A 515 4.97 16.83 -0.82
N HIS A 516 4.83 18.13 -1.08
CA HIS A 516 5.84 19.17 -0.79
C HIS A 516 7.16 19.00 -1.56
N ASN A 517 7.14 18.35 -2.73
CA ASN A 517 8.34 18.18 -3.55
C ASN A 517 8.04 18.06 -5.05
N VAL A 518 9.09 18.05 -5.87
CA VAL A 518 9.01 17.84 -7.32
C VAL A 518 9.91 16.69 -7.74
N MET A 519 9.35 15.65 -8.37
CA MET A 519 10.11 14.48 -8.79
C MET A 519 10.41 14.44 -10.29
N SER A 520 9.81 15.33 -11.09
CA SER A 520 10.14 15.39 -12.53
C SER A 520 11.53 15.99 -12.76
N LYS A 521 12.39 15.25 -13.47
CA LYS A 521 13.76 15.63 -13.81
C LYS A 521 13.87 17.05 -14.36
N ARG A 522 12.94 17.48 -15.24
CA ARG A 522 12.90 18.86 -15.78
C ARG A 522 12.76 19.93 -14.69
N LYS A 523 11.94 19.72 -13.66
CA LYS A 523 11.79 20.66 -12.52
C LYS A 523 13.04 20.63 -11.61
N LEU A 524 13.59 19.44 -11.35
CA LEU A 524 14.84 19.28 -10.56
C LEU A 524 16.04 19.96 -11.24
N ASN A 525 16.25 19.73 -12.55
CA ASN A 525 17.25 20.42 -13.36
C ASN A 525 17.16 21.95 -13.19
N LYS A 526 15.94 22.51 -13.26
CA LYS A 526 15.72 23.96 -13.14
C LYS A 526 16.09 24.48 -11.75
N LEU A 527 15.69 23.79 -10.67
CA LEU A 527 16.05 24.19 -9.30
C LEU A 527 17.58 24.28 -9.09
N VAL A 528 18.34 23.30 -9.62
CA VAL A 528 19.79 23.20 -9.45
C VAL A 528 20.57 24.13 -10.38
N THR A 529 20.08 24.34 -11.62
CA THR A 529 20.71 25.24 -12.60
C THR A 529 20.48 26.70 -12.22
N ASP A 530 19.25 27.06 -11.86
CA ASP A 530 18.85 28.43 -11.52
C ASP A 530 19.17 28.81 -10.07
N LYS A 531 19.87 27.94 -9.32
CA LYS A 531 20.39 28.16 -7.95
C LYS A 531 19.36 28.45 -6.85
N TYR A 532 18.16 27.89 -6.97
CA TYR A 532 17.20 27.80 -5.86
C TYR A 532 17.65 26.81 -4.77
N VAL A 533 18.50 25.84 -5.14
CA VAL A 533 19.14 24.86 -4.25
C VAL A 533 20.66 24.83 -4.48
N LEU A 534 21.41 24.33 -3.49
CA LEU A 534 22.88 24.32 -3.51
C LEU A 534 23.44 23.46 -4.65
N GLY A 535 22.85 22.27 -4.84
CA GLY A 535 23.30 21.25 -5.78
C GLY A 535 22.28 20.11 -5.91
N TRP A 536 22.67 19.06 -6.63
CA TRP A 536 21.88 17.82 -6.75
C TRP A 536 21.77 17.03 -5.44
N ASP A 537 22.66 17.34 -4.50
CA ASP A 537 22.80 16.78 -3.15
C ASP A 537 22.24 17.71 -2.05
N ASP A 538 21.53 18.79 -2.39
CA ASP A 538 20.89 19.67 -1.39
C ASP A 538 19.88 18.85 -0.54
N PRO A 539 20.00 18.84 0.80
CA PRO A 539 19.14 18.07 1.70
C PRO A 539 17.62 18.31 1.58
N ARG A 540 17.18 19.38 0.90
CA ARG A 540 15.76 19.69 0.64
C ARG A 540 15.20 18.96 -0.57
N LEU A 541 16.05 18.44 -1.45
CA LEU A 541 15.64 17.60 -2.57
C LEU A 541 15.40 16.16 -2.12
N LEU A 542 14.43 15.48 -2.72
CA LEU A 542 14.25 14.03 -2.60
C LEU A 542 15.11 13.25 -3.62
N THR A 543 16.25 13.83 -4.03
CA THR A 543 17.33 13.10 -4.70
C THR A 543 17.95 12.11 -3.70
N LEU A 544 18.51 11.00 -4.19
CA LEU A 544 19.13 10.02 -3.29
C LEU A 544 20.47 10.54 -2.73
N ALA A 545 21.19 11.38 -3.48
CA ALA A 545 22.29 12.20 -2.98
C ALA A 545 21.83 13.15 -1.86
N GLY A 546 20.74 13.91 -2.07
CA GLY A 546 20.21 14.87 -1.10
C GLY A 546 19.74 14.21 0.19
N LEU A 547 19.02 13.08 0.09
CA LEU A 547 18.62 12.29 1.24
C LEU A 547 19.83 11.71 2.00
N ARG A 548 20.85 11.23 1.30
CA ARG A 548 22.11 10.76 1.91
C ARG A 548 22.83 11.89 2.64
N ARG A 549 22.99 13.07 2.02
CA ARG A 549 23.61 14.27 2.64
C ARG A 549 22.78 14.83 3.81
N ARG A 550 21.45 14.72 3.75
CA ARG A 550 20.53 15.00 4.87
C ARG A 550 20.74 14.07 6.06
N GLY A 551 21.41 12.92 5.89
CA GLY A 551 21.65 11.92 6.93
C GLY A 551 20.63 10.78 6.97
N VAL A 552 19.78 10.66 5.94
CA VAL A 552 18.86 9.51 5.81
C VAL A 552 19.66 8.23 5.59
N THR A 553 19.17 7.12 6.12
CA THR A 553 19.77 5.80 5.97
C THR A 553 19.14 5.02 4.81
N PRO A 554 19.88 4.10 4.19
CA PRO A 554 19.34 3.27 3.11
C PRO A 554 18.23 2.33 3.60
N GLN A 555 18.35 1.81 4.82
CA GLN A 555 17.37 0.92 5.42
C GLN A 555 16.03 1.63 5.71
N ALA A 556 16.03 2.93 6.07
CA ALA A 556 14.81 3.72 6.22
C ALA A 556 14.10 3.93 4.89
N ILE A 557 14.86 4.18 3.81
CA ILE A 557 14.32 4.27 2.44
C ILE A 557 13.72 2.92 1.99
N ASN A 558 14.43 1.81 2.21
CA ASN A 558 13.96 0.48 1.85
C ASN A 558 12.73 0.05 2.67
N ASN A 559 12.67 0.42 3.96
CA ASN A 559 11.49 0.18 4.82
C ASN A 559 10.28 1.02 4.37
N PHE A 560 10.49 2.29 4.01
CA PHE A 560 9.46 3.15 3.44
C PHE A 560 8.94 2.61 2.09
N CYS A 561 9.81 2.15 1.20
CA CYS A 561 9.41 1.53 -0.06
C CYS A 561 8.58 0.24 0.17
N ARG A 562 8.92 -0.55 1.19
CA ARG A 562 8.15 -1.74 1.59
C ARG A 562 6.75 -1.38 2.16
N GLU A 563 6.60 -0.28 2.89
CA GLU A 563 5.27 0.20 3.35
C GLU A 563 4.41 0.73 2.18
N VAL A 564 5.02 1.51 1.27
CA VAL A 564 4.34 2.02 0.06
C VAL A 564 3.89 0.88 -0.85
N GLY A 565 4.71 -0.18 -0.95
CA GLY A 565 4.38 -1.42 -1.62
C GLY A 565 4.30 -1.33 -3.15
N VAL A 566 3.96 -2.46 -3.76
CA VAL A 566 3.94 -2.68 -5.20
C VAL A 566 2.48 -2.80 -5.65
N THR A 567 1.94 -1.75 -6.26
CA THR A 567 0.51 -1.62 -6.62
C THR A 567 0.35 -0.95 -7.97
N ARG A 568 -0.85 -1.06 -8.58
CA ARG A 568 -1.25 -0.29 -9.79
C ARG A 568 -2.10 0.94 -9.47
N SER A 569 -2.33 1.24 -8.19
CA SER A 569 -3.13 2.40 -7.78
C SER A 569 -2.23 3.63 -7.69
N GLU A 570 -2.50 4.65 -8.49
CA GLU A 570 -1.87 5.96 -8.31
C GLU A 570 -2.32 6.61 -6.99
N GLY A 571 -1.44 7.40 -6.38
CA GLY A 571 -1.73 8.10 -5.13
C GLY A 571 -0.54 8.93 -4.65
N GLU A 572 -0.83 9.96 -3.87
CA GLU A 572 0.19 10.83 -3.27
C GLU A 572 0.59 10.33 -1.88
N VAL A 573 1.89 10.19 -1.64
CA VAL A 573 2.42 9.76 -0.35
C VAL A 573 2.84 11.00 0.45
N HIS A 574 2.22 11.24 1.59
CA HIS A 574 2.58 12.38 2.44
C HIS A 574 4.00 12.25 2.99
N LEU A 575 4.77 13.34 2.92
CA LEU A 575 6.19 13.39 3.32
C LEU A 575 6.45 12.87 4.76
N HIS A 576 5.52 13.12 5.69
CA HIS A 576 5.64 12.66 7.08
C HIS A 576 5.79 11.13 7.24
N LYS A 577 5.37 10.34 6.24
CA LYS A 577 5.61 8.89 6.21
C LYS A 577 7.08 8.55 5.98
N LEU A 578 7.77 9.27 5.09
CA LEU A 578 9.21 9.11 4.91
C LEU A 578 9.93 9.52 6.21
N ASP A 579 9.56 10.66 6.80
CA ASP A 579 10.10 11.09 8.10
C ASP A 579 9.77 10.12 9.24
N HIS A 580 8.71 9.30 9.16
CA HIS A 580 8.40 8.26 10.14
C HIS A 580 9.43 7.13 10.13
N HIS A 581 9.73 6.55 8.96
CA HIS A 581 10.76 5.51 8.84
C HIS A 581 12.15 6.05 9.21
N ILE A 582 12.47 7.28 8.82
CA ILE A 582 13.71 7.96 9.22
C ILE A 582 13.81 8.08 10.74
N ARG A 583 12.77 8.61 11.42
CA ARG A 583 12.76 8.73 12.90
C ARG A 583 12.87 7.38 13.60
N ALA A 584 12.13 6.37 13.14
CA ALA A 584 12.08 5.05 13.75
C ALA A 584 13.43 4.35 13.72
N GLU A 585 14.19 4.49 12.63
CA GLU A 585 15.53 3.90 12.53
C GLU A 585 16.59 4.72 13.25
N LEU A 586 16.57 6.06 13.13
CA LEU A 586 17.55 6.91 13.80
C LEU A 586 17.41 6.86 15.33
N ASP A 587 16.21 6.67 15.88
CA ASP A 587 16.03 6.38 17.32
C ASP A 587 16.68 5.03 17.71
N ALA A 588 16.58 4.00 16.87
CA ALA A 588 17.16 2.70 17.13
C ALA A 588 18.70 2.64 17.01
N THR A 589 19.30 3.56 16.24
CA THR A 589 20.71 3.48 15.77
C THR A 589 21.60 4.66 16.15
N SER A 590 21.07 5.87 16.32
CA SER A 590 21.89 7.07 16.54
C SER A 590 22.32 7.23 17.99
N LYS A 591 23.59 7.57 18.20
CA LYS A 591 24.11 7.94 19.54
C LYS A 591 23.42 9.22 20.03
N ARG A 592 23.11 9.30 21.33
CA ARG A 592 22.57 10.50 21.97
C ARG A 592 23.72 11.43 22.34
N ALA A 593 23.62 12.71 21.98
CA ALA A 593 24.64 13.73 22.24
C ALA A 593 24.01 15.00 22.82
N LEU A 594 24.73 15.66 23.72
CA LEU A 594 24.38 16.99 24.21
C LEU A 594 25.03 18.07 23.32
N GLY A 595 24.19 19.01 22.91
CA GLY A 595 24.52 20.23 22.17
C GLY A 595 23.40 21.24 22.37
N VAL A 596 23.65 22.50 22.03
CA VAL A 596 22.72 23.63 22.19
C VAL A 596 22.78 24.52 20.94
N LEU A 597 21.65 24.81 20.31
CA LEU A 597 21.57 25.60 19.07
C LEU A 597 21.68 27.10 19.33
N ARG A 598 21.02 27.60 20.39
CA ARG A 598 21.00 29.02 20.76
C ARG A 598 21.47 29.18 22.21
N PRO A 599 22.79 29.24 22.46
CA PRO A 599 23.32 29.17 23.82
C PRO A 599 23.02 30.42 24.65
N LEU A 600 22.13 30.28 25.63
CA LEU A 600 21.94 31.21 26.74
C LEU A 600 22.82 30.78 27.90
N ARG A 601 23.64 31.72 28.41
CA ARG A 601 24.60 31.48 29.48
C ARG A 601 23.92 31.42 30.85
N VAL A 602 24.27 30.42 31.65
CA VAL A 602 23.79 30.22 33.03
C VAL A 602 25.00 30.17 33.97
N VAL A 603 24.92 30.88 35.09
CA VAL A 603 25.95 30.92 36.14
C VAL A 603 25.41 30.30 37.42
N ILE A 604 26.03 29.21 37.86
CA ILE A 604 25.68 28.47 39.07
C ILE A 604 26.39 29.13 40.26
N THR A 605 25.70 30.08 40.88
CA THR A 605 26.25 31.05 41.83
C THR A 605 26.91 30.43 43.06
N ASN A 606 26.46 29.24 43.49
CA ASN A 606 26.99 28.49 44.64
C ASN A 606 28.11 27.47 44.30
N LEU A 607 28.63 27.45 43.08
CA LEU A 607 29.89 26.76 42.73
C LEU A 607 31.08 27.74 42.69
N PRO A 608 32.29 27.38 43.15
CA PRO A 608 33.48 28.22 42.99
C PRO A 608 33.90 28.31 41.51
N ASP A 609 34.58 29.40 41.12
CA ASP A 609 35.02 29.63 39.73
C ASP A 609 35.98 28.56 39.20
N SER A 610 36.67 27.83 40.07
CA SER A 610 37.55 26.71 39.73
C SER A 610 36.86 25.34 39.67
N HIS A 611 35.55 25.25 39.87
CA HIS A 611 34.84 23.96 39.86
C HIS A 611 34.80 23.32 38.47
N PHE A 612 35.22 22.06 38.40
CA PHE A 612 35.18 21.19 37.25
C PHE A 612 34.87 19.74 37.68
N GLU A 613 33.94 19.09 36.99
CA GLU A 613 33.57 17.69 37.18
C GLU A 613 33.24 17.02 35.83
N GLU A 614 33.61 15.75 35.64
CA GLU A 614 33.25 14.99 34.43
C GLU A 614 32.07 14.05 34.68
N LEU A 615 30.87 14.53 34.36
CA LEU A 615 29.63 13.78 34.50
C LEU A 615 29.45 12.74 33.38
N GLU A 616 28.68 11.69 33.64
CA GLU A 616 28.52 10.56 32.72
C GLU A 616 27.17 10.59 31.98
N ALA A 617 27.23 10.99 30.71
CA ALA A 617 26.12 10.88 29.77
C ALA A 617 26.13 9.53 29.06
N LYS A 618 24.97 9.12 28.48
CA LYS A 618 24.79 7.79 27.89
C LYS A 618 24.50 7.88 26.40
N TYR A 619 25.22 7.11 25.58
CA TYR A 619 24.96 7.08 24.13
C TYR A 619 23.59 6.47 23.80
N PHE A 620 23.14 5.47 24.57
CA PHE A 620 21.86 4.79 24.37
C PHE A 620 21.10 4.65 25.71
N PRO A 621 20.29 5.66 26.09
CA PRO A 621 19.49 5.62 27.32
C PRO A 621 18.60 4.37 27.39
N GLY A 622 18.92 3.45 28.31
CA GLY A 622 18.17 2.22 28.53
C GLY A 622 18.80 0.93 27.99
N ARG A 623 19.90 0.98 27.21
CA ARG A 623 20.55 -0.25 26.70
C ARG A 623 21.68 -0.82 27.57
N GLY A 624 22.25 -0.05 28.49
CA GLY A 624 23.35 -0.51 29.36
C GLY A 624 24.72 -0.53 28.68
N GLU A 625 24.83 0.07 27.50
CA GLU A 625 26.06 0.28 26.73
C GLU A 625 26.84 1.51 27.24
N ASP A 626 28.02 1.75 26.66
CA ASP A 626 28.98 2.79 27.06
C ASP A 626 28.40 4.21 27.08
N GLY A 627 29.03 5.04 27.92
CA GLY A 627 28.76 6.47 28.05
C GLY A 627 29.81 7.36 27.38
N TYR A 628 29.65 8.66 27.59
CA TYR A 628 30.66 9.69 27.31
C TYR A 628 30.69 10.71 28.44
N LYS A 629 31.83 11.38 28.62
CA LYS A 629 32.00 12.39 29.66
C LYS A 629 31.51 13.77 29.19
N VAL A 630 30.88 14.49 30.11
CA VAL A 630 30.34 15.83 29.90
C VAL A 630 30.89 16.75 31.00
N PRO A 631 31.72 17.75 30.65
CA PRO A 631 32.19 18.74 31.61
C PRO A 631 31.06 19.50 32.28
N PHE A 632 31.06 19.51 33.61
CA PHE A 632 30.22 20.34 34.47
C PHE A 632 31.11 21.37 35.17
N THR A 633 30.67 22.63 35.13
CA THR A 633 31.44 23.81 35.55
C THR A 633 30.48 24.86 36.10
N ARG A 634 30.99 25.86 36.82
CA ARG A 634 30.19 27.01 37.31
C ARG A 634 29.39 27.72 36.22
N VAL A 635 29.88 27.74 34.99
CA VAL A 635 29.16 28.26 33.81
C VAL A 635 28.68 27.10 32.94
N VAL A 636 27.41 27.10 32.58
CA VAL A 636 26.80 26.18 31.60
C VAL A 636 25.93 26.96 30.62
N TYR A 637 25.59 26.36 29.49
CA TYR A 637 24.75 26.95 28.46
C TYR A 637 23.53 26.06 28.19
N ILE A 638 22.35 26.67 28.08
CA ILE A 638 21.06 26.02 27.73
C ILE A 638 20.49 26.67 26.46
N GLU A 639 19.40 26.13 25.89
CA GLU A 639 18.70 26.85 24.83
C GLU A 639 18.09 28.16 25.35
N GLU A 640 18.18 29.23 24.55
CA GLU A 640 17.47 30.50 24.73
C GLU A 640 15.98 30.29 25.05
N THR A 641 15.33 29.31 24.40
CA THR A 641 13.91 29.00 24.57
C THR A 641 13.58 28.21 25.85
N ASP A 642 14.59 27.76 26.60
CA ASP A 642 14.45 27.07 27.89
C ASP A 642 14.48 28.03 29.08
N PHE A 643 14.61 29.35 28.86
CA PHE A 643 14.37 30.37 29.88
C PHE A 643 13.16 31.26 29.55
N ARG A 644 12.41 31.68 30.58
CA ARG A 644 11.41 32.76 30.51
C ARG A 644 11.43 33.61 31.78
N GLU A 645 11.09 34.88 31.62
CA GLU A 645 10.91 35.82 32.74
C GLU A 645 9.65 35.48 33.56
N ASP A 646 8.54 35.19 32.87
CA ASP A 646 7.28 34.75 33.47
C ASP A 646 7.11 33.22 33.36
N ASP A 647 6.71 32.58 34.46
CA ASP A 647 6.36 31.15 34.47
C ASP A 647 4.90 30.90 34.07
N SER A 648 4.64 29.75 33.44
CA SER A 648 3.29 29.28 33.12
C SER A 648 3.11 27.79 33.45
N LYS A 649 1.88 27.39 33.80
CA LYS A 649 1.57 26.03 34.31
C LYS A 649 1.88 24.89 33.33
N ASP A 650 1.96 25.21 32.05
CA ASP A 650 2.30 24.35 30.92
C ASP A 650 3.78 24.40 30.51
N TYR A 651 4.56 25.35 31.04
CA TYR A 651 5.98 25.50 30.75
C TYR A 651 6.84 24.64 31.67
N TYR A 652 7.81 23.92 31.10
CA TYR A 652 8.76 23.08 31.84
C TYR A 652 10.22 23.52 31.68
N GLY A 653 10.47 24.69 31.09
CA GLY A 653 11.76 25.37 31.16
C GLY A 653 11.95 26.15 32.47
N LEU A 654 13.10 26.79 32.58
CA LEU A 654 13.57 27.59 33.71
C LEU A 654 12.88 28.97 33.75
N ALA A 655 12.58 29.45 34.95
CA ALA A 655 12.03 30.78 35.23
C ALA A 655 12.42 31.20 36.67
N PRO A 656 12.40 32.48 37.06
CA PRO A 656 12.77 32.93 38.41
C PRO A 656 12.07 32.15 39.53
N GLY A 657 12.85 31.66 40.50
CA GLY A 657 12.37 30.84 41.62
C GLY A 657 12.00 29.38 41.28
N LYS A 658 12.15 28.96 40.01
CA LYS A 658 11.75 27.63 39.52
C LYS A 658 12.95 26.69 39.35
N ALA A 659 12.76 25.44 39.74
CA ALA A 659 13.75 24.37 39.59
C ALA A 659 13.52 23.51 38.33
N VAL A 660 14.61 23.13 37.65
CA VAL A 660 14.65 22.17 36.53
C VAL A 660 15.86 21.24 36.67
N MET A 661 15.82 20.07 36.05
CA MET A 661 16.92 19.11 36.01
C MET A 661 17.84 19.38 34.81
N LEU A 662 19.16 19.45 35.02
CA LEU A 662 20.11 19.35 33.91
C LEU A 662 20.31 17.87 33.54
N ARG A 663 20.25 17.53 32.25
CA ARG A 663 20.33 16.14 31.76
C ARG A 663 21.68 15.51 32.12
N TYR A 664 21.67 14.35 32.80
CA TYR A 664 22.86 13.68 33.36
C TYR A 664 23.62 14.45 34.46
N ALA A 665 23.01 15.50 35.02
CA ALA A 665 23.63 16.38 36.01
C ALA A 665 22.65 16.73 37.15
N TYR A 666 22.86 17.86 37.81
CA TYR A 666 22.12 18.29 38.99
C TYR A 666 20.85 19.09 38.65
N PRO A 667 19.87 19.17 39.55
CA PRO A 667 18.82 20.17 39.47
C PRO A 667 19.37 21.56 39.78
N ILE A 668 18.91 22.55 39.02
CA ILE A 668 19.22 23.98 39.20
C ILE A 668 17.94 24.79 39.42
N THR A 669 18.02 25.81 40.28
CA THR A 669 16.94 26.76 40.57
C THR A 669 17.36 28.17 40.16
N CYS A 670 16.56 28.85 39.34
CA CYS A 670 16.88 30.23 38.94
C CYS A 670 16.70 31.21 40.11
N THR A 671 17.72 32.05 40.31
CA THR A 671 17.77 33.11 41.32
C THR A 671 17.69 34.52 40.75
N GLY A 672 18.02 34.70 39.45
CA GLY A 672 17.99 35.99 38.76
C GLY A 672 18.36 35.87 37.28
N PHE A 673 18.33 36.99 36.57
CA PHE A 673 18.86 37.10 35.21
C PHE A 673 19.31 38.54 34.91
N SER A 674 20.15 38.72 33.89
CA SER A 674 20.56 40.02 33.36
C SER A 674 20.18 40.19 31.89
N LYS A 675 20.11 41.45 31.44
CA LYS A 675 19.68 41.83 30.08
C LYS A 675 20.69 42.74 29.39
N ASP A 676 20.74 42.69 28.06
CA ASP A 676 21.43 43.69 27.23
C ASP A 676 20.64 45.02 27.15
N GLY A 677 21.27 46.05 26.56
CA GLY A 677 20.63 47.34 26.30
C GLY A 677 19.48 47.31 25.28
N CYS A 678 19.19 46.15 24.68
CA CYS A 678 18.03 45.90 23.82
C CYS A 678 16.93 45.11 24.53
N GLY A 679 17.11 44.78 25.82
CA GLY A 679 16.14 44.05 26.63
C GLY A 679 16.18 42.52 26.48
N ARG A 680 17.13 41.95 25.74
CA ARG A 680 17.30 40.49 25.60
C ARG A 680 18.06 39.93 26.80
N VAL A 681 17.69 38.75 27.27
CA VAL A 681 18.37 38.07 28.38
C VAL A 681 19.73 37.55 27.92
N THR A 682 20.80 37.84 28.68
CA THR A 682 22.18 37.48 28.32
C THR A 682 22.83 36.51 29.29
N GLU A 683 22.44 36.55 30.57
CA GLU A 683 22.88 35.62 31.60
C GLU A 683 21.72 35.29 32.54
N VAL A 684 21.61 34.03 32.96
CA VAL A 684 20.72 33.59 34.04
C VAL A 684 21.56 33.17 35.25
N GLN A 685 21.26 33.70 36.44
CA GLN A 685 21.90 33.27 37.68
C GLN A 685 21.05 32.17 38.34
N ALA A 686 21.68 31.06 38.70
CA ALA A 686 21.02 29.93 39.35
C ALA A 686 21.81 29.44 40.58
N THR A 687 21.20 28.54 41.36
CA THR A 687 21.90 27.67 42.31
C THR A 687 21.66 26.20 41.94
N TYR A 688 22.62 25.32 42.21
CA TYR A 688 22.45 23.87 42.08
C TYR A 688 22.26 23.22 43.46
N ASP A 689 21.59 22.06 43.49
CA ASP A 689 21.40 21.23 44.68
C ASP A 689 22.12 19.88 44.49
N ALA A 690 23.17 19.66 45.29
CA ALA A 690 23.99 18.45 45.29
C ALA A 690 23.39 17.31 46.15
N ASP A 691 22.61 17.65 47.18
CA ASP A 691 22.05 16.72 48.16
C ASP A 691 20.67 16.18 47.71
N PHE A 692 20.32 16.38 46.43
CA PHE A 692 19.00 16.11 45.87
C PHE A 692 18.64 14.61 45.87
N THR A 693 18.05 14.14 46.97
CA THR A 693 17.55 12.77 47.09
C THR A 693 16.20 12.58 46.40
N PHE A 694 16.02 11.42 45.75
CA PHE A 694 15.00 11.05 44.75
C PHE A 694 13.50 11.23 45.09
N LYS A 695 13.11 11.88 46.18
CA LYS A 695 11.72 11.92 46.68
C LYS A 695 10.71 12.56 45.72
N LYS A 696 11.11 13.56 44.91
CA LYS A 696 10.28 14.11 43.81
C LYS A 696 11.08 14.98 42.81
N PRO A 697 11.56 14.45 41.67
CA PRO A 697 12.35 15.23 40.70
C PRO A 697 11.59 16.43 40.10
N PRO A 698 12.30 17.49 39.64
CA PRO A 698 11.70 18.58 38.87
C PRO A 698 10.97 18.09 37.61
N LYS A 699 9.94 18.82 37.18
CA LYS A 699 9.18 18.48 35.95
C LYS A 699 9.95 18.71 34.66
N GLY A 700 10.86 19.69 34.66
CA GLY A 700 11.69 20.05 33.52
C GLY A 700 12.99 19.26 33.49
N VAL A 701 13.40 18.80 32.31
CA VAL A 701 14.74 18.26 32.05
C VAL A 701 15.29 18.93 30.79
N LEU A 702 16.46 19.58 30.90
CA LEU A 702 17.05 20.40 29.83
C LEU A 702 18.33 19.77 29.28
N ASN A 703 18.54 19.89 27.96
CA ASN A 703 19.87 19.73 27.37
C ASN A 703 20.71 20.98 27.69
N TRP A 704 22.01 20.78 27.84
CA TRP A 704 22.95 21.81 28.24
C TRP A 704 24.37 21.45 27.75
N VAL A 705 25.28 22.42 27.76
CA VAL A 705 26.72 22.22 27.51
C VAL A 705 27.51 23.02 28.54
N GLY A 706 28.46 22.38 29.23
CA GLY A 706 29.39 23.06 30.15
C GLY A 706 30.66 23.55 29.46
N GLN A 707 31.46 24.34 30.16
CA GLN A 707 32.77 24.76 29.67
C GLN A 707 33.73 23.56 29.67
N PRO A 708 34.56 23.36 28.62
CA PRO A 708 35.49 22.22 28.55
C PRO A 708 36.58 22.27 29.62
N VAL A 709 36.95 23.47 30.06
CA VAL A 709 37.63 23.78 31.32
C VAL A 709 37.09 25.13 31.82
N PRO A 710 37.14 25.44 33.13
CA PRO A 710 36.62 26.70 33.66
C PRO A 710 37.20 27.92 32.93
N GLY A 711 36.33 28.82 32.47
CA GLY A 711 36.71 30.03 31.73
C GLY A 711 36.84 29.87 30.20
N GLN A 712 36.94 28.65 29.65
CA GLN A 712 36.98 28.43 28.21
C GLN A 712 35.57 28.28 27.61
N GLU A 713 35.32 28.77 26.39
CA GLU A 713 34.04 28.51 25.71
C GLU A 713 33.95 27.08 25.15
N PRO A 714 32.73 26.50 25.05
CA PRO A 714 32.52 25.22 24.37
C PRO A 714 32.89 25.25 22.88
N PRO A 715 33.25 24.09 22.29
CA PRO A 715 33.38 23.94 20.84
C PRO A 715 32.11 24.42 20.09
N ARG A 716 32.31 25.11 18.96
CA ARG A 716 31.22 25.67 18.15
C ARG A 716 30.93 24.80 16.92
N PHE A 717 29.69 24.82 16.45
CA PHE A 717 29.27 24.18 15.20
C PHE A 717 28.25 25.03 14.41
N GLU A 718 28.16 24.79 13.10
CA GLU A 718 27.07 25.29 12.26
C GLU A 718 25.95 24.26 12.22
N ALA A 719 24.72 24.64 12.59
CA ALA A 719 23.53 23.80 12.45
C ALA A 719 22.71 24.25 11.24
N ARG A 720 22.45 23.33 10.30
CA ARG A 720 21.62 23.54 9.11
C ARG A 720 20.24 22.91 9.33
N LEU A 721 19.25 23.74 9.62
CA LEU A 721 17.91 23.34 10.00
C LEU A 721 17.01 23.38 8.75
N TYR A 722 16.80 22.21 8.14
CA TYR A 722 15.98 22.06 6.94
C TYR A 722 14.49 21.88 7.27
N ASP A 723 13.64 22.42 6.41
CA ASP A 723 12.18 22.25 6.40
C ASP A 723 11.68 21.96 4.96
N VAL A 724 10.36 21.88 4.74
CA VAL A 724 9.78 21.63 3.41
C VAL A 724 10.22 22.69 2.40
N LEU A 725 10.60 22.26 1.19
CA LEU A 725 11.04 23.14 0.10
C LEU A 725 9.88 23.95 -0.51
N PHE A 726 8.68 23.37 -0.49
CA PHE A 726 7.45 23.92 -1.07
C PHE A 726 6.37 24.03 0.00
N ARG A 727 5.66 25.18 0.03
CA ARG A 727 4.63 25.49 1.03
C ARG A 727 3.39 24.62 0.81
N SER A 728 3.02 24.38 -0.43
CA SER A 728 1.87 23.56 -0.84
C SER A 728 2.18 22.07 -0.89
N GLN A 729 1.19 21.24 -0.54
CA GLN A 729 1.32 19.78 -0.62
C GLN A 729 1.43 19.27 -2.06
N ASN A 730 0.73 19.91 -3.00
CA ASN A 730 0.67 19.52 -4.41
C ASN A 730 0.89 20.74 -5.31
N LEU A 731 1.80 20.60 -6.28
CA LEU A 731 2.31 21.66 -7.17
C LEU A 731 1.78 21.53 -8.62
N ALA A 732 0.73 20.72 -8.83
CA ALA A 732 0.16 20.48 -10.16
C ALA A 732 -0.85 21.55 -10.61
N ALA A 733 -1.29 22.44 -9.70
CA ALA A 733 -2.33 23.44 -9.93
C ALA A 733 -1.81 24.89 -9.98
N ALA A 734 -0.49 25.10 -10.01
CA ALA A 734 0.14 26.42 -10.08
C ALA A 734 0.87 26.60 -11.41
N ASP A 735 0.55 27.68 -12.14
CA ASP A 735 1.16 28.00 -13.44
C ASP A 735 2.66 28.29 -13.30
N ASP A 736 3.07 29.07 -12.28
CA ASP A 736 4.46 29.12 -11.81
C ASP A 736 4.63 28.50 -10.41
N TRP A 737 5.02 27.23 -10.42
CA TRP A 737 5.32 26.42 -9.25
C TRP A 737 6.58 26.86 -8.48
N LEU A 738 7.34 27.85 -8.94
CA LEU A 738 8.48 28.41 -8.20
C LEU A 738 8.05 29.46 -7.17
N GLU A 739 6.88 30.09 -7.32
CA GLU A 739 6.37 31.05 -6.32
C GLU A 739 6.00 30.38 -4.99
N ASP A 740 5.72 29.07 -5.00
CA ASP A 740 5.40 28.27 -3.81
C ASP A 740 6.65 27.88 -2.97
N LEU A 741 7.86 28.28 -3.41
CA LEU A 741 9.09 28.00 -2.65
C LEU A 741 9.06 28.60 -1.24
N ASN A 742 9.52 27.81 -0.28
CA ASN A 742 9.61 28.19 1.12
C ASN A 742 10.96 28.85 1.42
N GLU A 743 10.94 30.16 1.70
CA GLU A 743 12.11 30.95 2.10
C GLU A 743 12.71 30.44 3.43
N GLU A 744 11.89 29.88 4.32
CA GLU A 744 12.33 29.30 5.60
C GLU A 744 12.79 27.84 5.49
N SER A 745 12.86 27.26 4.27
CA SER A 745 13.25 25.86 4.03
C SER A 745 14.68 25.49 4.49
N LEU A 746 15.53 26.49 4.74
CA LEU A 746 16.83 26.32 5.37
C LEU A 746 17.11 27.49 6.32
N THR A 747 17.21 27.21 7.63
CA THR A 747 17.75 28.13 8.62
C THR A 747 19.16 27.69 9.05
N VAL A 748 20.15 28.58 8.92
CA VAL A 748 21.56 28.30 9.31
C VAL A 748 21.88 28.98 10.64
N VAL A 749 22.39 28.21 11.60
CA VAL A 749 22.74 28.69 12.96
C VAL A 749 24.23 28.48 13.20
N LYS A 750 25.03 29.56 13.13
CA LYS A 750 26.51 29.51 13.20
C LYS A 750 27.11 29.65 14.60
N GLY A 751 26.26 29.71 15.63
CA GLY A 751 26.65 29.95 17.03
C GLY A 751 26.29 28.82 17.98
N ALA A 752 26.04 27.61 17.47
CA ALA A 752 25.64 26.47 18.28
C ALA A 752 26.84 25.88 19.05
N TYR A 753 26.62 25.44 20.29
CA TYR A 753 27.65 24.91 21.20
C TYR A 753 27.53 23.40 21.33
N ALA A 754 28.63 22.69 21.11
CA ALA A 754 28.74 21.23 21.18
C ALA A 754 29.48 20.79 22.46
N THR A 755 29.18 19.59 22.94
CA THR A 755 30.08 18.91 23.89
C THR A 755 31.42 18.54 23.23
N PRO A 756 32.52 18.40 23.98
CA PRO A 756 33.82 18.01 23.44
C PRO A 756 33.83 16.66 22.72
N GLU A 757 32.90 15.76 23.02
CA GLU A 757 32.73 14.49 22.29
C GLU A 757 32.04 14.70 20.94
N LEU A 758 30.94 15.47 20.90
CA LEU A 758 30.23 15.80 19.66
C LEU A 758 31.13 16.57 18.66
N ALA A 759 32.06 17.38 19.17
CA ALA A 759 33.06 18.09 18.36
C ALA A 759 34.05 17.17 17.59
N LYS A 760 34.07 15.87 17.87
CA LYS A 760 34.92 14.87 17.19
C LYS A 760 34.22 14.17 16.01
N ALA A 761 32.93 14.44 15.78
CA ALA A 761 32.12 13.79 14.76
C ALA A 761 32.73 13.93 13.35
N GLN A 762 32.71 12.83 12.58
CA GLN A 762 33.20 12.76 11.21
C GLN A 762 32.03 12.84 10.20
N PRO A 763 32.24 13.34 8.97
CA PRO A 763 31.19 13.40 7.94
C PRO A 763 30.44 12.07 7.77
N GLY A 764 29.10 12.12 7.85
CA GLY A 764 28.23 10.94 7.78
C GLY A 764 27.87 10.29 9.14
N ASP A 765 28.52 10.68 10.24
CA ASP A 765 28.12 10.31 11.60
C ASP A 765 26.73 10.86 11.94
N ARG A 766 25.95 10.11 12.72
CA ARG A 766 24.54 10.41 13.05
C ARG A 766 24.27 10.40 14.54
N PHE A 767 23.60 11.44 15.01
CA PHE A 767 23.32 11.67 16.42
C PHE A 767 21.87 12.11 16.65
N GLN A 768 21.31 11.69 17.78
CA GLN A 768 20.18 12.41 18.37
C GLN A 768 20.75 13.55 19.23
N LEU A 769 20.60 14.80 18.79
CA LEU A 769 20.80 15.93 19.69
C LEU A 769 19.60 16.00 20.62
N GLU A 770 19.82 15.79 21.91
CA GLU A 770 18.73 15.58 22.87
C GLU A 770 17.77 16.77 22.92
N ARG A 771 16.46 16.48 22.92
CA ARG A 771 15.33 17.43 22.78
C ARG A 771 15.21 18.14 21.43
N LEU A 772 16.29 18.21 20.62
CA LEU A 772 16.36 19.04 19.40
C LEU A 772 15.96 18.30 18.12
N GLY A 773 16.50 17.10 17.88
CA GLY A 773 16.29 16.40 16.62
C GLY A 773 17.32 15.30 16.34
N TYR A 774 17.19 14.68 15.17
CA TYR A 774 18.24 13.85 14.59
C TYR A 774 19.08 14.68 13.63
N PHE A 775 20.40 14.53 13.74
CA PHE A 775 21.39 15.30 12.99
C PHE A 775 22.45 14.38 12.40
N CYS A 776 23.02 14.80 11.28
CA CYS A 776 24.13 14.14 10.60
C CYS A 776 25.25 15.15 10.34
N ALA A 777 26.50 14.74 10.52
CA ALA A 777 27.64 15.55 10.13
C ALA A 777 27.70 15.67 8.59
N ASP A 778 27.71 16.90 8.11
CA ASP A 778 27.70 17.24 6.69
C ASP A 778 29.13 17.11 6.08
N PRO A 779 29.28 16.79 4.78
CA PRO A 779 30.58 16.77 4.09
C PRO A 779 31.39 18.07 4.16
N ASP A 780 30.77 19.22 4.42
CA ASP A 780 31.49 20.49 4.66
C ASP A 780 32.20 20.53 6.03
N SER A 781 32.05 19.50 6.87
CA SER A 781 32.73 19.42 8.18
C SER A 781 34.21 19.12 8.03
N ALA A 782 35.05 19.91 8.70
CA ALA A 782 36.51 19.80 8.69
C ALA A 782 37.09 19.92 10.10
N ALA A 783 38.40 19.69 10.25
CA ALA A 783 39.10 19.84 11.52
C ALA A 783 38.91 21.27 12.08
N GLY A 784 38.26 21.39 13.23
CA GLY A 784 37.92 22.68 13.87
C GLY A 784 36.63 23.36 13.38
N THR A 785 35.95 22.81 12.37
CA THR A 785 34.69 23.35 11.81
C THR A 785 33.67 22.23 11.63
N LEU A 786 32.82 22.01 12.64
CA LEU A 786 31.74 21.02 12.57
C LEU A 786 30.48 21.62 11.92
N VAL A 787 29.86 20.89 10.99
CA VAL A 787 28.63 21.27 10.30
C VAL A 787 27.60 20.15 10.46
N LEU A 788 26.45 20.42 11.08
CA LEU A 788 25.40 19.42 11.35
C LEU A 788 24.11 19.74 10.59
N ASN A 789 23.71 18.84 9.69
CA ASN A 789 22.41 18.85 9.02
C ASN A 789 21.34 18.25 9.92
N ARG A 790 20.20 18.94 10.11
CA ARG A 790 19.02 18.34 10.77
C ARG A 790 18.34 17.35 9.82
N THR A 791 18.49 16.06 10.10
CA THR A 791 17.86 14.99 9.32
C THR A 791 16.35 14.98 9.50
N CYS A 792 15.86 15.04 10.74
CA CYS A 792 14.44 15.18 11.06
C CYS A 792 14.22 15.63 12.52
N THR A 793 13.01 16.07 12.85
CA THR A 793 12.59 16.41 14.22
C THR A 793 12.29 15.15 15.04
N LEU A 794 12.28 15.26 16.37
CA LEU A 794 11.94 14.13 17.26
C LEU A 794 10.46 13.71 17.21
N LYS A 795 9.58 14.62 16.77
CA LYS A 795 8.12 14.43 16.66
C LYS A 795 7.62 15.17 15.42
N GLU A 796 6.46 14.75 14.91
CA GLU A 796 5.76 15.49 13.85
C GLU A 796 5.39 16.90 14.31
N SER A 797 6.03 17.89 13.68
CA SER A 797 5.65 19.28 13.73
C SER A 797 4.50 19.52 12.74
N PHE A 798 3.28 19.15 13.13
CA PHE A 798 2.09 19.69 12.47
C PHE A 798 2.15 21.22 12.57
N PRO A 799 2.09 21.97 11.46
CA PRO A 799 1.99 23.41 11.52
C PRO A 799 0.72 23.77 12.31
N LYS A 800 0.90 24.39 13.49
CA LYS A 800 -0.20 25.15 14.08
C LYS A 800 -0.54 26.24 13.06
N GLN A 801 -1.77 26.26 12.55
CA GLN A 801 -2.25 27.39 11.77
C GLN A 801 -2.23 28.64 12.65
N THR A 802 -1.13 29.38 12.60
CA THR A 802 -1.04 30.74 13.11
C THR A 802 -2.02 31.57 12.29
N SER A 803 -3.08 32.07 12.92
CA SER A 803 -4.08 32.94 12.31
C SER A 803 -3.48 34.33 12.06
N GLY A 804 -2.58 34.39 11.08
CA GLY A 804 -1.88 35.58 10.64
C GLY A 804 -2.87 36.62 10.15
N LYS A 805 -3.10 37.65 10.96
CA LYS A 805 -3.87 38.84 10.55
C LYS A 805 -3.05 39.63 9.54
N THR A 806 -3.27 39.37 8.26
CA THR A 806 -2.61 40.09 7.17
C THR A 806 -2.96 41.57 7.23
N ALA A 807 -1.98 42.43 7.53
CA ALA A 807 -2.15 43.87 7.45
C ALA A 807 -2.25 44.29 5.97
N PRO A 808 -3.24 45.10 5.55
CA PRO A 808 -3.45 45.40 4.14
C PRO A 808 -2.39 46.35 3.59
N ARG A 809 -1.48 45.85 2.75
CA ARG A 809 -0.51 46.66 2.00
C ARG A 809 -1.21 47.47 0.89
N LYS A 810 -1.69 48.67 1.21
CA LYS A 810 -1.99 49.69 0.20
C LYS A 810 -0.71 50.27 -0.40
N ARG A 811 -0.36 49.89 -1.64
CA ARG A 811 0.38 50.75 -2.58
C ARG A 811 0.13 50.29 -4.03
N MET A 812 0.30 51.20 -4.99
CA MET A 812 0.12 50.97 -6.43
C MET A 812 -1.31 50.64 -6.92
N GLN A 813 -2.31 51.37 -6.43
CA GLN A 813 -3.33 51.97 -7.30
C GLN A 813 -3.68 53.36 -6.75
N ALA A 814 -3.13 54.39 -7.40
CA ALA A 814 -3.20 55.79 -6.95
C ALA A 814 -3.17 56.74 -8.16
N VAL A 815 -3.98 56.42 -9.18
CA VAL A 815 -4.30 57.30 -10.31
C VAL A 815 -5.79 57.12 -10.61
N GLN A 816 -6.47 58.24 -10.91
CA GLN A 816 -7.89 58.38 -11.27
C GLN A 816 -8.95 58.20 -10.15
N ARG A 817 -9.56 59.37 -9.85
CA ARG A 817 -10.97 59.62 -9.53
C ARG A 817 -11.43 59.42 -8.09
N ASP A 818 -11.31 60.51 -7.34
CA ASP A 818 -12.34 60.97 -6.41
C ASP A 818 -13.73 60.99 -7.08
N ALA A 819 -14.74 60.45 -6.40
CA ALA A 819 -16.14 60.84 -6.55
C ALA A 819 -16.98 60.32 -5.36
N GLU A 820 -17.60 61.26 -4.64
CA GLU A 820 -18.97 61.19 -4.11
C GLU A 820 -19.42 60.17 -3.02
N ASN A 821 -19.83 60.77 -1.87
CA ASN A 821 -21.10 60.54 -1.16
C ASN A 821 -21.34 59.34 -0.20
N GLY A 822 -21.21 59.61 1.11
CA GLY A 822 -22.26 59.39 2.15
C GLY A 822 -22.59 57.97 2.64
N LEU A 823 -23.35 57.76 3.73
CA LEU A 823 -23.88 58.66 4.79
C LEU A 823 -24.41 57.81 5.99
N GLY A 824 -24.33 58.30 7.25
CA GLY A 824 -24.95 57.70 8.47
C GLY A 824 -24.19 56.50 9.11
N ALA A 825 -24.04 56.28 10.43
CA ALA A 825 -24.70 56.73 11.69
C ALA A 825 -26.14 56.20 11.94
N ALA A 826 -26.60 55.80 13.14
CA ALA A 826 -26.03 55.60 14.52
C ALA A 826 -27.12 54.97 15.46
N ALA A 827 -26.94 54.52 16.72
CA ALA A 827 -25.83 53.89 17.50
C ALA A 827 -26.32 53.51 18.95
N LYS A 828 -25.59 52.65 19.70
CA LYS A 828 -25.76 52.24 21.15
C LYS A 828 -26.95 51.29 21.45
N ALA A 829 -27.07 50.55 22.57
CA ALA A 829 -26.24 50.22 23.77
C ALA A 829 -26.38 48.68 24.07
N GLY A 830 -25.66 47.93 24.93
CA GLY A 830 -25.20 48.11 26.33
C GLY A 830 -26.15 47.39 27.33
N GLY A 831 -25.76 46.57 28.31
CA GLY A 831 -24.46 46.01 28.75
C GLY A 831 -24.56 45.18 30.07
N ALA A 832 -23.45 44.56 30.54
CA ALA A 832 -23.25 43.82 31.81
C ALA A 832 -24.08 42.51 32.06
N GLY A 833 -23.65 41.52 32.89
CA GLY A 833 -22.44 41.37 33.73
C GLY A 833 -22.24 39.96 34.35
N ALA A 834 -21.17 39.79 35.16
CA ALA A 834 -20.64 38.57 35.81
C ALA A 834 -21.60 37.87 36.84
N ALA A 835 -21.40 36.67 37.43
CA ALA A 835 -20.41 35.56 37.46
C ALA A 835 -21.16 34.27 38.00
N LYS A 836 -20.65 33.04 38.18
CA LYS A 836 -19.43 32.51 38.87
C LYS A 836 -19.27 30.99 38.59
N ALA A 837 -18.23 30.33 39.12
CA ALA A 837 -17.75 29.01 38.66
C ALA A 837 -18.10 27.78 39.51
N MET A 838 -18.02 26.59 38.89
CA MET A 838 -17.63 25.31 39.52
C MET A 838 -16.97 24.36 38.48
N ALA A 839 -16.08 23.46 38.92
CA ALA A 839 -15.43 22.42 38.11
C ALA A 839 -15.91 21.02 38.56
N PRO A 840 -15.70 19.94 37.77
CA PRO A 840 -14.49 19.14 38.00
C PRO A 840 -13.95 18.30 36.80
N ALA A 841 -12.77 17.70 37.03
CA ALA A 841 -12.26 16.39 36.55
C ALA A 841 -12.18 16.05 35.04
N ALA A 842 -11.06 15.41 34.67
CA ALA A 842 -10.85 14.75 33.38
C ALA A 842 -11.13 13.24 33.46
N GLY A 843 -11.57 12.63 32.36
CA GLY A 843 -11.75 11.17 32.25
C GLY A 843 -11.91 10.72 30.79
N SER A 844 -11.03 9.82 30.35
CA SER A 844 -11.05 9.26 29.00
C SER A 844 -12.24 8.31 28.79
N ARG A 845 -12.76 8.22 27.55
CA ARG A 845 -13.77 7.21 27.16
C ARG A 845 -13.35 6.50 25.88
N ARG A 846 -13.41 5.16 25.91
CA ARG A 846 -13.42 4.29 24.72
C ARG A 846 -14.84 4.26 24.14
N ALA A 847 -14.97 3.97 22.85
CA ALA A 847 -16.27 3.83 22.20
C ALA A 847 -16.87 2.42 22.37
N LEU A 848 -18.22 2.36 22.35
CA LEU A 848 -19.03 1.17 22.08
C LEU A 848 -18.82 -0.08 22.98
N GLY A 849 -19.07 0.10 24.28
CA GLY A 849 -19.59 -0.96 25.14
C GLY A 849 -21.09 -0.74 25.44
N ASP A 850 -21.83 -1.84 25.66
CA ASP A 850 -23.17 -1.89 26.26
C ASP A 850 -24.30 -1.02 25.69
N ILE A 851 -24.90 -1.47 24.59
CA ILE A 851 -26.31 -1.16 24.28
C ILE A 851 -27.19 -1.91 25.30
N GLY A 852 -27.43 -1.29 26.46
CA GLY A 852 -28.01 -2.02 27.59
C GLY A 852 -28.50 -1.19 28.79
N ASN A 853 -28.66 0.13 28.71
CA ASN A 853 -29.41 0.89 29.72
C ASN A 853 -29.78 2.32 29.31
N LEU A 854 -30.65 2.95 30.13
CA LEU A 854 -31.08 4.36 30.11
C LEU A 854 -31.92 4.83 28.90
N VAL A 855 -33.22 4.55 29.01
CA VAL A 855 -34.19 5.65 28.85
C VAL A 855 -33.90 6.68 29.94
N GLY A 856 -33.32 7.82 29.57
CA GLY A 856 -32.95 8.90 30.50
C GLY A 856 -32.34 10.07 29.74
N GLY A 857 -32.99 11.24 29.79
CA GLY A 857 -32.68 12.34 28.88
C GLY A 857 -31.39 13.09 29.20
N PHE A 858 -30.75 13.64 28.16
CA PHE A 858 -29.72 14.67 28.29
C PHE A 858 -30.09 15.89 27.46
N ASN A 859 -30.44 16.97 28.16
CA ASN A 859 -30.52 18.34 27.66
C ASN A 859 -29.76 19.18 28.72
N SER A 860 -28.94 20.18 28.43
CA SER A 860 -28.92 21.01 27.22
C SER A 860 -27.59 21.75 27.03
N LYS A 861 -27.47 22.47 25.90
CA LYS A 861 -26.64 23.68 25.70
C LYS A 861 -25.10 23.53 25.80
N VAL A 862 -24.49 23.31 24.63
CA VAL A 862 -23.34 24.14 24.23
C VAL A 862 -23.91 25.44 23.66
N ASN A 863 -23.41 26.60 24.08
CA ASN A 863 -23.88 27.89 23.56
C ASN A 863 -23.03 28.32 22.34
N VAL A 864 -23.67 28.76 21.26
CA VAL A 864 -23.00 29.06 19.98
C VAL A 864 -22.53 30.51 19.96
N GLY A 865 -21.26 30.73 19.58
CA GLY A 865 -20.59 32.04 19.69
C GLY A 865 -19.58 32.32 18.59
N LYS A 866 -20.09 32.54 17.36
CA LYS A 866 -19.40 33.02 16.14
C LYS A 866 -18.27 32.18 15.51
N GLU A 867 -18.53 31.86 14.24
CA GLU A 867 -17.56 31.93 13.11
C GLU A 867 -16.34 30.99 13.11
N ILE A 868 -16.64 29.69 13.00
CA ILE A 868 -16.12 28.88 11.88
C ILE A 868 -17.37 28.47 11.08
N ALA A 869 -17.95 29.32 10.22
CA ALA A 869 -17.37 29.95 9.03
C ALA A 869 -16.91 28.89 8.02
N ALA A 870 -17.75 28.70 7.00
CA ALA A 870 -17.48 27.93 5.79
C ALA A 870 -16.20 28.40 5.07
N GLY A 871 -15.58 27.61 4.20
CA GLY A 871 -16.02 26.34 3.61
C GLY A 871 -15.80 26.41 2.09
N ASP A 872 -16.74 25.87 1.31
CA ASP A 872 -16.91 26.11 -0.14
C ASP A 872 -15.61 26.18 -0.99
N ALA A 873 -14.96 25.01 -1.11
CA ALA A 873 -14.51 24.60 -2.44
C ALA A 873 -15.76 24.44 -3.34
N LYS A 874 -16.06 25.50 -4.11
CA LYS A 874 -17.22 25.63 -5.00
C LYS A 874 -16.74 26.03 -6.40
N ALA A 875 -17.51 25.67 -7.43
CA ALA A 875 -17.15 25.76 -8.86
C ALA A 875 -15.90 24.90 -9.19
N ALA A 876 -16.00 23.71 -9.78
CA ALA A 876 -16.89 23.25 -10.86
C ALA A 876 -16.80 24.10 -12.13
N GLY A 877 -16.04 23.60 -13.11
CA GLY A 877 -16.58 23.39 -14.45
C GLY A 877 -16.06 24.28 -15.59
N ALA A 878 -15.35 23.66 -16.53
CA ALA A 878 -15.23 24.12 -17.91
C ALA A 878 -15.27 22.93 -18.91
N GLN A 879 -16.47 22.37 -19.07
CA GLN A 879 -17.06 22.00 -20.37
C GLN A 879 -16.24 21.26 -21.46
N GLY A 880 -16.57 19.97 -21.65
CA GLY A 880 -16.89 19.42 -22.98
C GLY A 880 -15.76 18.80 -23.82
N ARG A 881 -16.08 18.15 -24.96
CA ARG A 881 -17.42 17.85 -25.51
C ARG A 881 -17.35 16.75 -26.59
N THR A 882 -18.45 15.99 -26.78
CA THR A 882 -18.83 15.18 -27.98
C THR A 882 -17.93 14.01 -28.43
N GLY A 883 -18.52 12.89 -28.88
CA GLY A 883 -17.76 11.70 -29.35
C GLY A 883 -18.50 10.56 -30.09
N VAL A 884 -19.84 10.54 -30.12
CA VAL A 884 -20.71 9.80 -31.08
C VAL A 884 -20.42 8.31 -31.42
N LEU A 885 -21.14 7.43 -30.73
CA LEU A 885 -22.01 6.32 -31.22
C LEU A 885 -21.91 5.74 -32.66
N THR A 886 -22.41 4.48 -32.77
CA THR A 886 -23.00 3.75 -33.93
C THR A 886 -22.08 2.81 -34.74
N ARG A 887 -22.59 1.76 -35.44
CA ARG A 887 -23.56 0.67 -35.10
C ARG A 887 -23.66 -0.30 -36.31
N ARG A 888 -23.61 -1.62 -36.07
CA ARG A 888 -24.25 -2.73 -36.83
C ARG A 888 -24.08 -2.88 -38.37
N ALA A 889 -23.46 -4.03 -38.72
CA ALA A 889 -24.04 -5.16 -39.48
C ALA A 889 -24.31 -5.11 -41.01
N THR A 890 -23.84 -6.15 -41.71
CA THR A 890 -24.40 -6.87 -42.90
C THR A 890 -23.35 -7.92 -43.34
N ALA A 891 -23.60 -8.96 -44.15
CA ALA A 891 -24.75 -9.88 -44.26
C ALA A 891 -24.39 -11.13 -45.11
N GLN A 892 -25.16 -12.22 -44.93
CA GLN A 892 -25.56 -13.22 -45.95
C GLN A 892 -24.58 -14.27 -46.57
N LEU A 893 -25.18 -15.46 -46.78
CA LEU A 893 -25.02 -16.44 -47.88
C LEU A 893 -23.81 -17.43 -47.98
N ALA A 894 -24.15 -18.69 -47.65
CA ALA A 894 -24.10 -19.87 -48.55
C ALA A 894 -22.78 -20.64 -48.87
N ALA A 895 -22.62 -21.76 -48.14
CA ALA A 895 -22.71 -23.15 -48.67
C ALA A 895 -21.47 -23.93 -49.19
N ILE A 896 -21.71 -25.26 -49.28
CA ILE A 896 -21.00 -26.36 -49.99
C ILE A 896 -19.94 -27.17 -49.21
N GLY A 897 -20.27 -28.46 -48.98
CA GLY A 897 -19.34 -29.59 -48.87
C GLY A 897 -18.80 -29.95 -47.46
N ALA A 898 -18.74 -31.22 -47.04
CA ALA A 898 -19.38 -32.44 -47.57
C ALA A 898 -19.51 -33.51 -46.47
N ALA A 899 -20.51 -34.40 -46.59
CA ALA A 899 -20.56 -35.71 -45.90
C ALA A 899 -20.08 -36.81 -46.90
N PRO A 900 -19.78 -38.08 -46.50
CA PRO A 900 -20.75 -38.98 -45.86
C PRO A 900 -20.17 -39.97 -44.80
N GLY A 901 -21.06 -40.74 -44.15
CA GLY A 901 -20.73 -41.89 -43.30
C GLY A 901 -21.88 -42.20 -42.34
N ALA A 902 -22.49 -43.40 -42.42
CA ALA A 902 -23.83 -43.64 -41.88
C ALA A 902 -23.99 -44.93 -41.03
N ASN A 903 -25.16 -45.01 -40.37
CA ASN A 903 -25.81 -46.19 -39.76
C ASN A 903 -25.26 -46.79 -38.44
N ALA A 904 -25.92 -46.38 -37.35
CA ALA A 904 -26.77 -47.22 -36.50
C ALA A 904 -26.46 -48.73 -36.34
N GLY A 905 -26.28 -49.17 -35.08
CA GLY A 905 -26.19 -50.59 -34.67
C GLY A 905 -26.75 -50.82 -33.26
N SER A 906 -27.77 -51.67 -33.15
CA SER A 906 -28.60 -51.93 -31.95
C SER A 906 -27.94 -52.80 -30.86
N TRP A 907 -28.34 -52.57 -29.59
CA TRP A 907 -28.55 -53.48 -28.42
C TRP A 907 -28.06 -54.96 -28.50
N ASN A 908 -27.66 -55.65 -27.41
CA ASN A 908 -28.25 -55.64 -26.06
C ASN A 908 -27.41 -56.37 -24.94
N ALA A 909 -27.69 -56.05 -23.67
CA ALA A 909 -27.60 -56.88 -22.43
C ALA A 909 -26.40 -57.85 -22.19
N LYS A 910 -25.59 -57.76 -21.10
CA LYS A 910 -26.01 -57.85 -19.67
C LYS A 910 -24.87 -57.57 -18.65
N GLN A 911 -25.29 -57.37 -17.39
CA GLN A 911 -24.54 -57.01 -16.16
C GLN A 911 -23.64 -58.14 -15.57
N PRO A 912 -22.68 -57.90 -14.62
CA PRO A 912 -22.95 -57.25 -13.33
C PRO A 912 -21.91 -56.33 -12.66
N ARG A 913 -22.47 -55.51 -11.75
CA ARG A 913 -21.91 -54.90 -10.52
C ARG A 913 -20.39 -55.02 -10.26
N ASN A 914 -19.74 -53.87 -10.17
CA ASN A 914 -19.18 -53.41 -8.90
C ASN A 914 -19.07 -51.87 -8.87
N GLY A 915 -19.20 -51.27 -7.68
CA GLY A 915 -19.07 -49.83 -7.50
C GLY A 915 -18.82 -49.47 -6.05
N LEU A 916 -18.05 -48.41 -5.81
CA LEU A 916 -17.82 -47.81 -4.51
C LEU A 916 -17.80 -46.28 -4.62
N ARG A 917 -18.04 -45.61 -3.50
CA ARG A 917 -18.43 -44.20 -3.44
C ARG A 917 -17.31 -43.33 -2.87
N PRO A 918 -17.20 -42.05 -3.25
CA PRO A 918 -16.80 -41.00 -2.30
C PRO A 918 -17.78 -41.00 -1.12
N ARG A 919 -17.30 -40.75 0.09
CA ARG A 919 -18.06 -40.86 1.34
C ARG A 919 -18.20 -39.49 1.99
N ASP A 920 -19.42 -39.13 2.39
CA ASP A 920 -19.70 -37.91 3.13
C ASP A 920 -19.02 -37.91 4.50
N SER A 921 -18.67 -36.71 4.99
CA SER A 921 -18.40 -36.44 6.40
C SER A 921 -19.26 -35.26 6.85
N ASN A 922 -20.39 -35.56 7.47
CA ASN A 922 -21.25 -34.55 8.09
C ASN A 922 -20.59 -33.96 9.35
N LEU A 923 -20.95 -32.72 9.67
CA LEU A 923 -20.98 -32.23 11.05
C LEU A 923 -22.43 -31.89 11.40
N SER A 924 -23.17 -32.90 11.86
CA SER A 924 -24.58 -32.79 12.25
C SER A 924 -24.72 -32.47 13.74
N VAL A 925 -25.47 -31.42 14.05
CA VAL A 925 -25.79 -30.99 15.42
C VAL A 925 -26.64 -32.05 16.15
N VAL A 926 -26.33 -32.30 17.42
CA VAL A 926 -27.20 -33.10 18.31
C VAL A 926 -28.34 -32.23 18.84
N SER A 927 -29.57 -32.64 18.57
CA SER A 927 -30.80 -32.04 19.11
C SER A 927 -31.25 -32.74 20.40
N GLN A 928 -31.89 -32.00 21.30
CA GLN A 928 -32.90 -32.55 22.21
C GLN A 928 -34.29 -32.06 21.79
N ALA A 929 -35.33 -32.81 22.15
CA ALA A 929 -36.62 -32.82 21.45
C ALA A 929 -37.83 -32.54 22.36
N ALA A 930 -38.95 -32.19 21.73
CA ALA A 930 -40.31 -32.33 22.23
C ALA A 930 -41.25 -32.61 21.04
N ASP A 931 -42.31 -33.38 21.26
CA ASP A 931 -43.09 -34.02 20.19
C ASP A 931 -44.17 -33.14 19.52
N GLY A 932 -44.54 -33.48 18.28
CA GLY A 932 -45.66 -32.86 17.56
C GLY A 932 -45.85 -33.39 16.13
N ALA A 933 -46.99 -34.00 15.84
CA ALA A 933 -47.29 -34.74 14.59
C ALA A 933 -47.12 -33.95 13.27
N ALA A 934 -46.75 -34.65 12.20
CA ALA A 934 -46.65 -34.12 10.83
C ALA A 934 -48.02 -33.96 10.14
N PRO A 935 -48.08 -33.23 9.01
CA PRO A 935 -48.22 -33.95 7.73
C PRO A 935 -47.50 -33.33 6.51
N ALA A 936 -47.36 -34.17 5.46
CA ALA A 936 -47.06 -33.85 4.05
C ALA A 936 -45.71 -33.16 3.71
N ALA A 937 -45.06 -33.63 2.64
CA ALA A 937 -43.75 -33.15 2.20
C ALA A 937 -43.75 -32.70 0.73
N GLU A 938 -43.30 -31.47 0.47
CA GLU A 938 -42.96 -31.00 -0.87
C GLU A 938 -41.50 -31.34 -1.24
N LYS A 939 -41.26 -31.56 -2.54
CA LYS A 939 -39.92 -31.86 -3.06
C LYS A 939 -39.11 -30.57 -3.29
N LYS A 940 -37.95 -30.45 -2.64
CA LYS A 940 -36.98 -29.38 -2.96
C LYS A 940 -36.47 -29.51 -4.41
N PRO A 941 -36.40 -28.41 -5.19
CA PRO A 941 -35.80 -28.44 -6.52
C PRO A 941 -34.26 -28.50 -6.47
N ALA A 942 -33.65 -29.02 -7.52
CA ALA A 942 -32.19 -29.10 -7.66
C ALA A 942 -31.55 -27.71 -7.94
N SER A 943 -30.29 -27.54 -7.54
CA SER A 943 -29.51 -26.32 -7.77
C SER A 943 -29.04 -26.21 -9.23
N ARG A 944 -29.45 -25.13 -9.91
CA ARG A 944 -28.89 -24.71 -11.21
C ARG A 944 -27.51 -24.08 -11.04
N SER A 945 -26.68 -24.14 -12.09
CA SER A 945 -25.39 -23.47 -12.15
C SER A 945 -25.52 -21.95 -12.29
N MET A 946 -24.43 -21.21 -12.00
CA MET A 946 -24.39 -19.76 -12.17
C MET A 946 -24.65 -19.34 -13.63
N SER A 947 -24.11 -20.08 -14.59
CA SER A 947 -24.28 -19.80 -16.02
C SER A 947 -25.72 -19.97 -16.49
N GLU A 948 -26.41 -21.03 -16.06
CA GLU A 948 -27.84 -21.24 -16.35
C GLU A 948 -28.73 -20.16 -15.68
N LEU A 949 -28.35 -19.70 -14.49
CA LEU A 949 -29.06 -18.61 -13.80
C LEU A 949 -28.86 -17.25 -14.51
N LEU A 950 -27.68 -16.98 -15.06
CA LEU A 950 -27.43 -15.77 -15.85
C LEU A 950 -28.13 -15.85 -17.22
N ALA A 951 -28.09 -16.99 -17.91
CA ALA A 951 -28.81 -17.20 -19.17
C ALA A 951 -30.33 -17.01 -18.99
N ALA A 952 -30.92 -17.62 -17.95
CA ALA A 952 -32.34 -17.45 -17.65
C ALA A 952 -32.73 -16.00 -17.30
N ARG A 953 -31.80 -15.19 -16.79
CA ARG A 953 -32.02 -13.74 -16.58
C ARG A 953 -32.03 -12.96 -17.90
N SER A 954 -31.19 -13.32 -18.87
CA SER A 954 -31.25 -12.77 -20.22
C SER A 954 -32.55 -13.15 -20.94
N GLU A 955 -33.00 -14.41 -20.83
CA GLU A 955 -34.27 -14.85 -21.42
C GLU A 955 -35.48 -14.10 -20.81
N ALA A 956 -35.53 -13.96 -19.47
CA ALA A 956 -36.56 -13.19 -18.77
C ALA A 956 -36.52 -11.67 -19.03
N ALA A 957 -35.40 -11.15 -19.55
CA ALA A 957 -35.31 -9.77 -20.03
C ALA A 957 -35.94 -9.61 -21.43
N VAL A 958 -35.89 -10.64 -22.27
CA VAL A 958 -36.26 -10.62 -23.70
C VAL A 958 -37.70 -11.06 -23.99
N SER A 959 -38.35 -11.80 -23.08
CA SER A 959 -39.72 -12.31 -23.27
C SER A 959 -40.82 -11.23 -23.16
N GLY A 960 -40.99 -10.41 -24.21
CA GLY A 960 -41.99 -9.33 -24.28
C GLY A 960 -43.37 -9.79 -24.76
N SER A 961 -44.40 -9.66 -23.90
CA SER A 961 -45.80 -9.91 -24.27
C SER A 961 -46.36 -8.83 -25.22
N LYS A 962 -46.90 -9.24 -26.37
CA LYS A 962 -47.50 -8.32 -27.37
C LYS A 962 -48.87 -7.78 -26.91
N ALA A 963 -48.88 -6.66 -26.20
CA ALA A 963 -50.09 -5.88 -25.94
C ALA A 963 -50.48 -5.02 -27.16
N LYS A 964 -51.78 -4.86 -27.43
CA LYS A 964 -52.28 -4.02 -28.54
C LYS A 964 -52.17 -2.53 -28.19
N LYS A 965 -51.72 -1.70 -29.14
CA LYS A 965 -51.79 -0.24 -29.02
C LYS A 965 -53.26 0.22 -29.03
N GLN A 966 -53.69 0.94 -27.99
CA GLN A 966 -54.79 1.91 -28.09
C GLN A 966 -54.18 3.30 -28.30
N CYS A 967 -54.89 4.17 -29.02
CA CYS A 967 -54.46 5.55 -29.22
C CYS A 967 -54.79 6.38 -27.97
N VAL A 968 -53.77 7.03 -27.42
CA VAL A 968 -53.85 7.92 -26.26
C VAL A 968 -53.11 9.21 -26.66
N PRO A 969 -53.55 10.41 -26.24
CA PRO A 969 -52.91 11.66 -26.65
C PRO A 969 -51.40 11.66 -26.46
N ALA A 970 -50.67 12.28 -27.40
CA ALA A 970 -49.22 12.31 -27.40
C ALA A 970 -48.68 12.88 -26.08
N LEU A 971 -48.05 12.02 -25.29
CA LEU A 971 -47.30 12.46 -24.11
C LEU A 971 -46.13 13.35 -24.57
N PRO A 972 -45.84 14.46 -23.87
CA PRO A 972 -44.67 15.26 -24.16
C PRO A 972 -43.40 14.39 -24.09
N ASP A 973 -42.57 14.45 -25.12
CA ASP A 973 -41.28 13.75 -25.11
C ASP A 973 -40.30 14.49 -24.20
N ILE A 974 -40.22 14.01 -22.95
CA ILE A 974 -39.33 14.54 -21.90
C ILE A 974 -37.88 14.04 -21.99
N ASP A 975 -37.54 13.25 -23.01
CA ASP A 975 -36.18 12.74 -23.29
C ASP A 975 -35.58 13.37 -24.56
N SER A 976 -36.40 13.99 -25.40
CA SER A 976 -35.99 14.73 -26.61
C SER A 976 -34.86 15.74 -26.38
N VAL A 977 -34.79 16.36 -25.19
CA VAL A 977 -33.73 17.30 -24.81
C VAL A 977 -32.37 16.64 -24.58
N ASP A 978 -32.36 15.35 -24.24
CA ASP A 978 -31.16 14.55 -24.01
C ASP A 978 -30.74 13.73 -25.24
N ALA A 979 -31.42 13.87 -26.38
CA ALA A 979 -31.18 13.06 -27.57
C ALA A 979 -29.76 13.17 -28.15
N ALA A 980 -29.00 14.20 -27.76
CA ALA A 980 -27.59 14.39 -28.12
C ALA A 980 -26.58 13.86 -27.07
N ASP A 981 -27.05 13.39 -25.90
CA ASP A 981 -26.20 12.78 -24.87
C ASP A 981 -26.22 11.23 -24.98
N PRO A 982 -25.09 10.59 -25.35
CA PRO A 982 -25.02 9.13 -25.39
C PRO A 982 -25.11 8.48 -24.00
N LEU A 983 -24.86 9.20 -22.90
CA LEU A 983 -24.96 8.68 -21.54
C LEU A 983 -26.40 8.64 -21.02
N ALA A 984 -27.27 9.55 -21.47
CA ALA A 984 -28.70 9.54 -21.16
C ALA A 984 -29.45 8.32 -21.72
N ALA A 985 -28.85 7.57 -22.65
CA ALA A 985 -29.38 6.32 -23.22
C ALA A 985 -30.83 6.43 -23.73
N THR A 986 -31.19 7.56 -24.34
CA THR A 986 -32.55 7.92 -24.78
C THR A 986 -33.21 6.86 -25.67
N ASP A 987 -32.45 6.25 -26.59
CA ASP A 987 -32.84 5.08 -27.39
C ASP A 987 -33.46 3.92 -26.58
N PHE A 988 -33.04 3.76 -25.32
CA PHE A 988 -33.39 2.64 -24.44
C PHE A 988 -34.10 3.08 -23.15
N VAL A 989 -34.23 4.37 -22.86
CA VAL A 989 -34.73 4.89 -21.58
C VAL A 989 -36.13 4.36 -21.24
N THR A 990 -37.00 4.20 -22.25
CA THR A 990 -38.33 3.62 -22.08
C THR A 990 -38.27 2.13 -21.69
N ASP A 991 -37.38 1.35 -22.30
CA ASP A 991 -37.19 -0.06 -21.97
C ASP A 991 -36.53 -0.25 -20.60
N ILE A 992 -35.57 0.61 -20.25
CA ILE A 992 -34.89 0.64 -18.93
C ILE A 992 -35.92 0.90 -17.81
N PHE A 993 -36.75 1.94 -17.93
CA PHE A 993 -37.77 2.21 -16.90
C PHE A 993 -38.91 1.17 -16.90
N SER A 994 -39.23 0.57 -18.05
CA SER A 994 -40.16 -0.57 -18.13
C SER A 994 -39.59 -1.86 -17.55
N TYR A 995 -38.25 -2.02 -17.54
CA TYR A 995 -37.55 -3.08 -16.82
C TYR A 995 -37.54 -2.80 -15.32
N TYR A 996 -37.18 -1.59 -14.88
CA TYR A 996 -37.18 -1.21 -13.47
C TYR A 996 -38.55 -1.39 -12.81
N LYS A 997 -39.65 -0.93 -13.43
CA LYS A 997 -41.01 -1.15 -12.89
C LYS A 997 -41.45 -2.62 -12.90
N ARG A 998 -40.91 -3.44 -13.81
CA ARG A 998 -41.20 -4.89 -13.89
C ARG A 998 -40.45 -5.70 -12.82
N VAL A 999 -39.28 -5.22 -12.40
CA VAL A 999 -38.35 -5.93 -11.50
C VAL A 999 -38.39 -5.38 -10.07
N GLU A 1000 -38.80 -4.14 -9.84
CA GLU A 1000 -39.01 -3.56 -8.50
C GLU A 1000 -39.85 -4.46 -7.57
N PRO A 1001 -41.01 -5.04 -7.98
CA PRO A 1001 -41.76 -5.95 -7.13
C PRO A 1001 -41.02 -7.27 -6.79
N GLN A 1002 -40.05 -7.68 -7.60
CA GLN A 1002 -39.30 -8.93 -7.45
C GLN A 1002 -38.07 -8.79 -6.53
N LEU A 1003 -37.60 -7.56 -6.34
CA LEU A 1003 -36.44 -7.21 -5.50
C LEU A 1003 -36.86 -6.49 -4.21
N ARG A 1004 -38.17 -6.43 -3.95
CA ARG A 1004 -38.77 -5.76 -2.81
C ARG A 1004 -38.56 -6.55 -1.52
N ILE A 1005 -37.93 -5.91 -0.54
CA ILE A 1005 -37.79 -6.43 0.83
C ILE A 1005 -39.17 -6.48 1.49
N ALA A 1006 -39.47 -7.53 2.25
CA ALA A 1006 -40.71 -7.61 3.01
C ALA A 1006 -40.74 -6.52 4.11
N PRO A 1007 -41.80 -5.70 4.23
CA PRO A 1007 -41.86 -4.61 5.22
C PRO A 1007 -41.81 -5.05 6.68
N ASP A 1008 -41.98 -6.35 6.95
CA ASP A 1008 -41.97 -6.97 8.27
C ASP A 1008 -40.64 -7.67 8.60
N TYR A 1009 -39.63 -7.66 7.73
CA TYR A 1009 -38.47 -8.56 7.85
C TYR A 1009 -37.73 -8.47 9.19
N MET A 1010 -37.73 -7.30 9.82
CA MET A 1010 -37.09 -7.09 11.13
C MET A 1010 -37.75 -7.91 12.25
N SER A 1011 -39.04 -8.29 12.12
CA SER A 1011 -39.71 -9.21 13.05
C SER A 1011 -39.07 -10.61 13.08
N ARG A 1012 -38.30 -10.96 12.05
CA ARG A 1012 -37.60 -12.24 11.93
C ARG A 1012 -36.20 -12.19 12.54
N GLN A 1013 -35.69 -11.02 12.98
CA GLN A 1013 -34.37 -10.88 13.63
C GLN A 1013 -34.44 -11.14 15.13
N THR A 1014 -33.41 -11.79 15.69
CA THR A 1014 -33.41 -12.21 17.12
C THR A 1014 -32.61 -11.33 18.09
N ASP A 1015 -31.68 -10.50 17.61
CA ASP A 1015 -30.76 -9.68 18.45
C ASP A 1015 -30.57 -8.24 17.93
N ILE A 1016 -31.35 -7.82 16.93
CA ILE A 1016 -31.40 -6.45 16.39
C ILE A 1016 -32.85 -6.04 16.09
N ASN A 1017 -33.11 -4.73 15.97
CA ASN A 1017 -34.43 -4.18 15.68
C ASN A 1017 -34.37 -2.96 14.72
N ASP A 1018 -35.56 -2.44 14.41
CA ASP A 1018 -35.81 -1.29 13.51
C ASP A 1018 -35.05 -0.03 13.94
N LYS A 1019 -35.02 0.27 15.24
CA LYS A 1019 -34.29 1.41 15.80
C LYS A 1019 -32.77 1.24 15.63
N MET A 1020 -32.25 0.02 15.78
CA MET A 1020 -30.83 -0.28 15.60
C MET A 1020 -30.41 -0.19 14.13
N ARG A 1021 -31.28 -0.58 13.18
CA ARG A 1021 -31.11 -0.28 11.74
C ARG A 1021 -31.09 1.23 11.49
N ALA A 1022 -32.04 1.97 12.05
CA ALA A 1022 -32.12 3.42 11.85
C ALA A 1022 -30.88 4.16 12.39
N ILE A 1023 -30.37 3.77 13.57
CA ILE A 1023 -29.09 4.27 14.12
C ILE A 1023 -27.90 3.96 13.19
N LEU A 1024 -27.83 2.76 12.62
CA LEU A 1024 -26.78 2.39 11.66
C LEU A 1024 -26.82 3.30 10.43
N ILE A 1025 -28.01 3.56 9.87
CA ILE A 1025 -28.15 4.35 8.65
C ILE A 1025 -27.87 5.83 8.91
N ASP A 1026 -28.29 6.39 10.05
CA ASP A 1026 -27.94 7.77 10.45
C ASP A 1026 -26.41 7.94 10.52
N TRP A 1027 -25.70 6.98 11.12
CA TRP A 1027 -24.23 6.98 11.12
C TRP A 1027 -23.63 6.81 9.70
N LEU A 1028 -24.19 5.94 8.87
CA LEU A 1028 -23.71 5.74 7.50
C LEU A 1028 -23.93 6.99 6.60
N VAL A 1029 -24.90 7.86 6.89
CA VAL A 1029 -25.04 9.16 6.20
C VAL A 1029 -23.84 10.07 6.52
N ASP A 1030 -23.37 10.11 7.78
CA ASP A 1030 -22.15 10.85 8.14
C ASP A 1030 -20.88 10.22 7.51
N VAL A 1031 -20.81 8.89 7.39
CA VAL A 1031 -19.70 8.19 6.69
C VAL A 1031 -19.71 8.50 5.20
N HIS A 1032 -20.87 8.45 4.55
CA HIS A 1032 -21.08 8.79 3.13
C HIS A 1032 -20.60 10.21 2.83
N LEU A 1033 -21.00 11.19 3.64
CA LEU A 1033 -20.55 12.57 3.55
C LEU A 1033 -19.03 12.72 3.75
N LYS A 1034 -18.44 11.98 4.69
CA LYS A 1034 -17.00 12.06 4.99
C LYS A 1034 -16.12 11.46 3.88
N PHE A 1035 -16.57 10.40 3.22
CA PHE A 1035 -15.92 9.86 2.03
C PHE A 1035 -16.29 10.61 0.73
N LYS A 1036 -17.26 11.55 0.78
CA LYS A 1036 -17.74 12.37 -0.35
C LYS A 1036 -18.31 11.55 -1.52
N LEU A 1037 -18.93 10.42 -1.20
CA LEU A 1037 -19.45 9.44 -2.15
C LEU A 1037 -20.67 9.97 -2.93
N MET A 1038 -20.92 9.38 -4.10
CA MET A 1038 -22.09 9.65 -4.94
C MET A 1038 -23.40 9.26 -4.22
N PRO A 1039 -24.52 9.99 -4.42
CA PRO A 1039 -25.82 9.64 -3.82
C PRO A 1039 -26.25 8.19 -4.07
N GLU A 1040 -26.04 7.69 -5.28
CA GLU A 1040 -26.27 6.33 -5.76
C GLU A 1040 -25.70 5.28 -4.79
N THR A 1041 -24.46 5.49 -4.33
CA THR A 1041 -23.75 4.64 -3.37
C THR A 1041 -24.49 4.54 -2.03
N LEU A 1042 -25.13 5.60 -1.55
CA LEU A 1042 -25.94 5.57 -0.31
C LEU A 1042 -27.23 4.76 -0.50
N TYR A 1043 -27.94 4.98 -1.61
CA TYR A 1043 -29.17 4.25 -1.92
C TYR A 1043 -28.91 2.74 -2.10
N LEU A 1044 -27.83 2.38 -2.80
CA LEU A 1044 -27.41 0.99 -2.93
C LEU A 1044 -26.95 0.41 -1.58
N THR A 1045 -26.18 1.14 -0.78
CA THR A 1045 -25.76 0.70 0.56
C THR A 1045 -26.96 0.26 1.41
N VAL A 1046 -28.00 1.10 1.51
CA VAL A 1046 -29.19 0.78 2.32
C VAL A 1046 -29.95 -0.41 1.75
N ASN A 1047 -30.09 -0.51 0.42
CA ASN A 1047 -30.74 -1.65 -0.23
C ASN A 1047 -29.99 -2.98 0.03
N LEU A 1048 -28.65 -2.97 0.01
CA LEU A 1048 -27.82 -4.14 0.31
C LEU A 1048 -27.93 -4.56 1.77
N ILE A 1049 -27.98 -3.61 2.71
CA ILE A 1049 -28.22 -3.88 4.14
C ILE A 1049 -29.58 -4.57 4.32
N ASP A 1050 -30.66 -3.99 3.81
CA ASP A 1050 -32.02 -4.51 4.03
C ASP A 1050 -32.20 -5.92 3.45
N ARG A 1051 -31.75 -6.15 2.20
CA ARG A 1051 -31.84 -7.46 1.52
C ARG A 1051 -30.91 -8.53 2.11
N PHE A 1052 -29.84 -8.12 2.80
CA PHE A 1052 -28.98 -9.03 3.54
C PHE A 1052 -29.61 -9.41 4.89
N LEU A 1053 -30.11 -8.43 5.64
CA LEU A 1053 -30.79 -8.65 6.93
C LEU A 1053 -32.13 -9.37 6.78
N GLU A 1054 -32.79 -9.32 5.63
CA GLU A 1054 -33.96 -10.17 5.35
C GLU A 1054 -33.60 -11.67 5.29
N GLN A 1055 -32.38 -12.00 4.88
CA GLN A 1055 -31.94 -13.39 4.62
C GLN A 1055 -30.97 -13.95 5.68
N LYS A 1056 -30.43 -13.13 6.57
CA LYS A 1056 -29.41 -13.53 7.56
C LYS A 1056 -29.69 -12.94 8.93
N GLN A 1057 -29.72 -13.80 9.94
CA GLN A 1057 -29.66 -13.40 11.35
C GLN A 1057 -28.34 -12.66 11.61
N VAL A 1058 -28.41 -11.46 12.19
CA VAL A 1058 -27.24 -10.64 12.52
C VAL A 1058 -27.31 -10.19 13.97
N THR A 1059 -26.33 -10.60 14.76
CA THR A 1059 -26.17 -10.12 16.14
C THR A 1059 -25.71 -8.66 16.17
N ARG A 1060 -26.15 -7.88 17.16
CA ARG A 1060 -25.86 -6.45 17.32
C ARG A 1060 -24.38 -6.08 17.14
N LYS A 1061 -23.47 -6.90 17.66
CA LYS A 1061 -22.00 -6.75 17.54
C LYS A 1061 -21.44 -6.78 16.11
N HIS A 1062 -22.22 -7.28 15.15
CA HIS A 1062 -21.87 -7.36 13.72
C HIS A 1062 -22.72 -6.43 12.84
N LEU A 1063 -23.66 -5.66 13.41
CA LEU A 1063 -24.56 -4.80 12.63
C LEU A 1063 -23.78 -3.65 11.95
N GLN A 1064 -22.80 -3.04 12.64
CA GLN A 1064 -21.92 -2.04 12.04
C GLN A 1064 -20.97 -2.66 10.99
N LEU A 1065 -20.49 -3.89 11.21
CA LEU A 1065 -19.70 -4.64 10.21
C LEU A 1065 -20.49 -4.86 8.92
N VAL A 1066 -21.78 -5.22 9.01
CA VAL A 1066 -22.69 -5.31 7.85
C VAL A 1066 -22.81 -3.96 7.15
N GLY A 1067 -22.98 -2.86 7.90
CA GLY A 1067 -23.09 -1.51 7.34
C GLY A 1067 -21.85 -1.05 6.55
N VAL A 1068 -20.66 -1.15 7.14
CA VAL A 1068 -19.41 -0.77 6.44
C VAL A 1068 -19.11 -1.68 5.24
N THR A 1069 -19.49 -2.96 5.33
CA THR A 1069 -19.32 -3.90 4.22
C THR A 1069 -20.29 -3.61 3.07
N ALA A 1070 -21.55 -3.29 3.36
CA ALA A 1070 -22.51 -2.89 2.35
C ALA A 1070 -22.08 -1.61 1.63
N MET A 1071 -21.52 -0.64 2.36
CA MET A 1071 -20.97 0.58 1.77
C MET A 1071 -19.70 0.33 0.95
N LEU A 1072 -18.82 -0.57 1.38
CA LEU A 1072 -17.67 -1.01 0.58
C LEU A 1072 -18.12 -1.65 -0.75
N ILE A 1073 -19.11 -2.55 -0.72
CA ILE A 1073 -19.65 -3.21 -1.93
C ILE A 1073 -20.34 -2.20 -2.84
N ALA A 1074 -21.16 -1.31 -2.29
CA ALA A 1074 -21.82 -0.25 -3.06
C ALA A 1074 -20.80 0.70 -3.70
N SER A 1075 -19.76 1.08 -2.96
CA SER A 1075 -18.70 1.96 -3.48
C SER A 1075 -17.97 1.30 -4.65
N LYS A 1076 -17.62 0.02 -4.54
CA LYS A 1076 -17.01 -0.76 -5.64
C LYS A 1076 -17.91 -0.95 -6.87
N TYR A 1077 -19.19 -0.60 -6.78
CA TYR A 1077 -20.18 -0.81 -7.83
C TYR A 1077 -20.60 0.50 -8.52
N GLU A 1078 -20.75 1.60 -7.76
CA GLU A 1078 -21.18 2.91 -8.26
C GLU A 1078 -20.04 3.94 -8.41
N GLU A 1079 -18.93 3.82 -7.66
CA GLU A 1079 -17.85 4.83 -7.67
C GLU A 1079 -16.74 4.51 -8.67
N ILE A 1080 -16.22 5.55 -9.33
CA ILE A 1080 -14.96 5.46 -10.09
C ILE A 1080 -13.77 5.21 -9.13
N TRP A 1081 -13.82 5.75 -7.92
CA TRP A 1081 -12.76 5.69 -6.91
C TRP A 1081 -13.31 5.25 -5.54
N ALA A 1082 -13.64 3.96 -5.43
CA ALA A 1082 -14.14 3.36 -4.19
C ALA A 1082 -13.13 3.43 -3.03
N PRO A 1083 -13.52 3.80 -1.79
CA PRO A 1083 -12.62 3.76 -0.63
C PRO A 1083 -12.09 2.35 -0.34
N GLU A 1084 -10.85 2.25 0.15
CA GLU A 1084 -10.23 0.97 0.42
C GLU A 1084 -10.77 0.32 1.71
N VAL A 1085 -10.58 -1.00 1.84
CA VAL A 1085 -10.91 -1.74 3.07
C VAL A 1085 -10.24 -1.12 4.31
N ARG A 1086 -9.03 -0.55 4.17
CA ARG A 1086 -8.33 0.13 5.28
C ARG A 1086 -9.07 1.38 5.77
N ASP A 1087 -9.80 2.06 4.89
CA ASP A 1087 -10.55 3.27 5.22
C ASP A 1087 -11.83 2.91 6.00
N PHE A 1088 -12.43 1.76 5.69
CA PHE A 1088 -13.53 1.17 6.47
C PHE A 1088 -13.06 0.58 7.82
N VAL A 1089 -11.83 0.06 7.92
CA VAL A 1089 -11.18 -0.28 9.21
C VAL A 1089 -10.95 0.99 10.04
N TYR A 1090 -10.50 2.09 9.41
CA TYR A 1090 -10.28 3.36 10.11
C TYR A 1090 -11.58 4.03 10.58
N ILE A 1091 -12.62 4.08 9.74
CA ILE A 1091 -13.87 4.76 10.08
C ILE A 1091 -14.68 4.02 11.17
N SER A 1092 -14.46 2.71 11.32
CA SER A 1092 -15.01 1.90 12.42
C SER A 1092 -14.12 1.91 13.68
N ASP A 1093 -13.18 2.86 13.81
CA ASP A 1093 -12.24 2.99 14.94
C ASP A 1093 -11.48 1.68 15.24
N ARG A 1094 -11.12 0.94 14.17
CA ARG A 1094 -10.47 -0.38 14.22
C ARG A 1094 -11.28 -1.48 14.95
N ALA A 1095 -12.59 -1.29 15.15
CA ALA A 1095 -13.47 -2.30 15.74
C ALA A 1095 -13.54 -3.59 14.91
N TYR A 1096 -13.21 -3.52 13.61
CA TYR A 1096 -13.14 -4.67 12.71
C TYR A 1096 -11.81 -4.71 11.96
N THR A 1097 -11.27 -5.90 11.75
CA THR A 1097 -10.06 -6.14 10.95
C THR A 1097 -10.38 -6.16 9.44
N ARG A 1098 -9.35 -6.01 8.62
CA ARG A 1098 -9.43 -6.16 7.15
C ARG A 1098 -10.13 -7.47 6.76
N ASP A 1099 -9.76 -8.56 7.41
CA ASP A 1099 -10.29 -9.90 7.09
C ASP A 1099 -11.73 -10.09 7.58
N GLN A 1100 -12.15 -9.42 8.65
CA GLN A 1100 -13.56 -9.45 9.06
C GLN A 1100 -14.46 -8.75 8.04
N ILE A 1101 -14.01 -7.62 7.47
CA ILE A 1101 -14.72 -6.91 6.40
C ILE A 1101 -14.72 -7.74 5.10
N LEU A 1102 -13.58 -8.30 4.69
CA LEU A 1102 -13.49 -9.15 3.47
C LEU A 1102 -14.30 -10.45 3.60
N ASN A 1103 -14.35 -11.08 4.78
CA ASN A 1103 -15.20 -12.25 5.01
C ASN A 1103 -16.69 -11.87 5.04
N MET A 1104 -17.07 -10.73 5.63
CA MET A 1104 -18.44 -10.23 5.55
C MET A 1104 -18.83 -9.90 4.10
N GLU A 1105 -17.92 -9.33 3.30
CA GLU A 1105 -18.13 -9.06 1.87
C GLU A 1105 -18.43 -10.36 1.12
N LYS A 1106 -17.60 -11.39 1.31
CA LYS A 1106 -17.83 -12.73 0.76
C LYS A 1106 -19.17 -13.31 1.21
N ILE A 1107 -19.56 -13.16 2.48
CA ILE A 1107 -20.85 -13.65 3.00
C ILE A 1107 -22.03 -12.90 2.38
N MET A 1108 -21.93 -11.57 2.25
CA MET A 1108 -22.97 -10.71 1.68
C MET A 1108 -23.17 -10.96 0.19
N LEU A 1109 -22.09 -10.97 -0.60
CA LEU A 1109 -22.13 -11.24 -2.04
C LEU A 1109 -22.71 -12.63 -2.35
N ASN A 1110 -22.34 -13.67 -1.60
CA ASN A 1110 -22.91 -15.01 -1.78
C ASN A 1110 -24.37 -15.11 -1.33
N THR A 1111 -24.76 -14.41 -0.25
CA THR A 1111 -26.17 -14.35 0.21
C THR A 1111 -27.05 -13.67 -0.83
N LEU A 1112 -26.63 -12.52 -1.35
CA LEU A 1112 -27.32 -11.78 -2.39
C LEU A 1112 -27.12 -12.37 -3.80
N ARG A 1113 -26.37 -13.48 -3.93
CA ARG A 1113 -26.03 -14.16 -5.19
C ARG A 1113 -25.47 -13.21 -6.26
N PHE A 1114 -24.62 -12.28 -5.85
CA PHE A 1114 -24.06 -11.19 -6.68
C PHE A 1114 -25.12 -10.33 -7.39
N ASN A 1115 -26.37 -10.33 -6.92
CA ASN A 1115 -27.46 -9.54 -7.48
C ASN A 1115 -27.44 -8.10 -6.95
N LEU A 1116 -26.42 -7.34 -7.36
CA LEU A 1116 -26.19 -5.95 -6.94
C LEU A 1116 -26.99 -4.95 -7.78
N THR A 1117 -27.14 -5.21 -9.08
CA THR A 1117 -27.91 -4.36 -10.01
C THR A 1117 -29.40 -4.34 -9.65
N VAL A 1118 -29.88 -3.22 -9.09
CA VAL A 1118 -31.25 -3.01 -8.63
C VAL A 1118 -31.78 -1.64 -9.05
N PRO A 1119 -33.10 -1.47 -9.26
CA PRO A 1119 -33.69 -0.13 -9.37
C PRO A 1119 -33.69 0.53 -7.98
N SER A 1120 -33.05 1.69 -7.86
CA SER A 1120 -33.04 2.51 -6.64
C SER A 1120 -34.10 3.62 -6.68
N ILE A 1121 -34.39 4.24 -5.53
CA ILE A 1121 -35.26 5.43 -5.46
C ILE A 1121 -34.72 6.55 -6.36
N TYR A 1122 -33.40 6.73 -6.42
CA TYR A 1122 -32.74 7.76 -7.21
C TYR A 1122 -33.03 7.64 -8.72
N ASN A 1123 -33.01 6.42 -9.27
CA ASN A 1123 -33.32 6.20 -10.69
C ASN A 1123 -34.74 6.69 -11.03
N PHE A 1124 -35.73 6.38 -10.18
CA PHE A 1124 -37.10 6.87 -10.35
C PHE A 1124 -37.23 8.38 -10.09
N MET A 1125 -36.48 8.92 -9.13
CA MET A 1125 -36.52 10.34 -8.76
C MET A 1125 -36.03 11.24 -9.90
N GLY A 1126 -34.88 10.92 -10.52
CA GLY A 1126 -34.38 11.67 -11.69
C GLY A 1126 -35.36 11.65 -12.87
N ARG A 1127 -36.06 10.52 -13.08
CA ARG A 1127 -37.11 10.40 -14.09
C ARG A 1127 -38.33 11.29 -13.79
N ASN A 1128 -38.73 11.33 -12.53
CA ASN A 1128 -39.84 12.17 -12.07
C ASN A 1128 -39.52 13.67 -12.17
N PHE A 1129 -38.28 14.09 -11.90
CA PHE A 1129 -37.86 15.49 -12.05
C PHE A 1129 -38.00 15.98 -13.49
N LYS A 1130 -37.59 15.19 -14.48
CA LYS A 1130 -37.81 15.47 -15.91
C LYS A 1130 -39.31 15.51 -16.25
N ALA A 1131 -40.08 14.54 -15.79
CA ALA A 1131 -41.52 14.46 -16.05
C ALA A 1131 -42.33 15.65 -15.49
N ALA A 1132 -41.90 16.21 -14.36
CA ALA A 1132 -42.49 17.42 -13.76
C ALA A 1132 -41.89 18.74 -14.28
N LYS A 1133 -40.83 18.68 -15.12
CA LYS A 1133 -40.05 19.85 -15.57
C LYS A 1133 -39.43 20.67 -14.43
N VAL A 1134 -39.02 20.01 -13.34
CA VAL A 1134 -38.41 20.66 -12.17
C VAL A 1134 -36.89 20.46 -12.08
N THR A 1135 -36.25 19.87 -13.10
CA THR A 1135 -34.81 19.53 -13.09
C THR A 1135 -33.90 20.72 -12.72
N ASP A 1136 -34.23 21.93 -13.18
CA ASP A 1136 -33.49 23.15 -12.90
C ASP A 1136 -33.92 23.84 -11.58
N ASN A 1137 -35.04 23.42 -10.98
CA ASN A 1137 -35.53 23.94 -9.71
C ASN A 1137 -34.81 23.23 -8.55
N LYS A 1138 -33.75 23.89 -8.06
CA LYS A 1138 -32.90 23.37 -6.98
C LYS A 1138 -33.62 23.18 -5.67
N ASP A 1139 -34.55 24.07 -5.33
CA ASP A 1139 -35.27 23.99 -4.05
C ASP A 1139 -36.19 22.77 -4.02
N VAL A 1140 -36.96 22.54 -5.09
CA VAL A 1140 -37.80 21.33 -5.24
C VAL A 1140 -36.97 20.05 -5.30
N THR A 1141 -35.86 20.02 -6.05
CA THR A 1141 -35.05 18.81 -6.22
C THR A 1141 -34.25 18.46 -4.97
N LEU A 1142 -33.67 19.44 -4.26
CA LEU A 1142 -33.02 19.23 -2.96
C LEU A 1142 -34.03 18.81 -1.89
N LEU A 1143 -35.21 19.44 -1.84
CA LEU A 1143 -36.26 19.12 -0.87
C LEU A 1143 -36.84 17.71 -1.10
N ALA A 1144 -37.03 17.31 -2.36
CA ALA A 1144 -37.42 15.94 -2.69
C ALA A 1144 -36.34 14.92 -2.30
N THR A 1145 -35.05 15.24 -2.52
CA THR A 1145 -33.94 14.35 -2.14
C THR A 1145 -33.83 14.22 -0.61
N TYR A 1146 -34.02 15.31 0.14
CA TYR A 1146 -34.10 15.30 1.61
C TYR A 1146 -35.20 14.37 2.13
N LEU A 1147 -36.41 14.46 1.56
CA LEU A 1147 -37.54 13.59 1.89
C LEU A 1147 -37.25 12.12 1.59
N VAL A 1148 -36.57 11.82 0.47
CA VAL A 1148 -36.12 10.47 0.15
C VAL A 1148 -35.07 9.97 1.15
N GLU A 1149 -34.07 10.76 1.54
CA GLU A 1149 -33.07 10.33 2.51
C GLU A 1149 -33.64 10.12 3.92
N LEU A 1150 -34.62 10.93 4.35
CA LEU A 1150 -35.39 10.66 5.58
C LEU A 1150 -36.08 9.29 5.52
N SER A 1151 -36.58 8.89 4.35
CA SER A 1151 -37.23 7.58 4.15
C SER A 1151 -36.27 6.39 4.15
N LEU A 1152 -34.96 6.60 3.97
CA LEU A 1152 -33.97 5.53 4.12
C LEU A 1152 -33.78 5.15 5.59
N VAL A 1153 -33.73 6.16 6.47
CA VAL A 1153 -33.57 5.98 7.92
C VAL A 1153 -34.83 5.34 8.53
N ASP A 1154 -36.01 5.81 8.14
CA ASP A 1154 -37.27 5.25 8.63
C ASP A 1154 -37.58 3.86 8.07
N TYR A 1155 -37.46 2.84 8.93
CA TYR A 1155 -37.81 1.45 8.60
C TYR A 1155 -39.25 1.31 8.05
N SER A 1156 -40.20 2.11 8.53
CA SER A 1156 -41.60 1.97 8.14
C SER A 1156 -41.91 2.46 6.72
N ALA A 1157 -40.97 3.13 6.05
CA ALA A 1157 -41.08 3.52 4.64
C ALA A 1157 -41.04 2.31 3.68
N LEU A 1158 -40.46 1.16 4.08
CA LEU A 1158 -40.39 -0.07 3.26
C LEU A 1158 -41.78 -0.61 2.84
N LYS A 1159 -42.86 -0.17 3.51
CA LYS A 1159 -44.26 -0.44 3.12
C LYS A 1159 -44.66 0.21 1.78
N PHE A 1160 -43.84 1.10 1.21
CA PHE A 1160 -44.01 1.69 -0.12
C PHE A 1160 -42.92 1.21 -1.11
N PRO A 1161 -43.20 1.03 -2.42
CA PRO A 1161 -42.18 0.86 -3.44
C PRO A 1161 -41.31 2.13 -3.59
N TYR A 1162 -40.09 1.96 -4.08
CA TYR A 1162 -39.14 3.06 -4.33
C TYR A 1162 -39.67 4.04 -5.38
N SER A 1163 -40.38 3.56 -6.41
CA SER A 1163 -41.03 4.43 -7.41
C SER A 1163 -42.19 5.26 -6.83
N GLN A 1164 -42.95 4.72 -5.87
CA GLN A 1164 -43.99 5.45 -5.13
C GLN A 1164 -43.38 6.51 -4.21
N ILE A 1165 -42.29 6.18 -3.50
CA ILE A 1165 -41.55 7.13 -2.64
C ILE A 1165 -41.01 8.27 -3.49
N ALA A 1166 -40.36 7.99 -4.62
CA ALA A 1166 -39.84 9.01 -5.54
C ALA A 1166 -40.92 9.95 -6.11
N ALA A 1167 -42.13 9.45 -6.36
CA ALA A 1167 -43.25 10.27 -6.82
C ALA A 1167 -43.85 11.13 -5.69
N SER A 1168 -43.95 10.56 -4.49
CA SER A 1168 -44.50 11.21 -3.30
C SER A 1168 -43.57 12.31 -2.76
N ALA A 1169 -42.26 12.06 -2.74
CA ALA A 1169 -41.26 13.03 -2.29
C ALA A 1169 -41.26 14.30 -3.16
N LEU A 1170 -41.36 14.14 -4.49
CA LEU A 1170 -41.48 15.26 -5.42
C LEU A 1170 -42.81 16.02 -5.25
N TYR A 1171 -43.93 15.32 -5.03
CA TYR A 1171 -45.22 15.96 -4.75
C TYR A 1171 -45.18 16.79 -3.46
N VAL A 1172 -44.66 16.23 -2.36
CA VAL A 1172 -44.51 16.92 -1.07
C VAL A 1172 -43.60 18.14 -1.21
N ALA A 1173 -42.48 18.00 -1.94
CA ALA A 1173 -41.56 19.11 -2.20
C ALA A 1173 -42.21 20.24 -3.01
N GLN A 1174 -42.93 19.92 -4.10
CA GLN A 1174 -43.65 20.93 -4.88
C GLN A 1174 -44.77 21.61 -4.09
N GLN A 1175 -45.48 20.90 -3.22
CA GLN A 1175 -46.48 21.47 -2.33
C GLN A 1175 -45.86 22.42 -1.29
N ALA A 1176 -44.72 22.05 -0.69
CA ALA A 1176 -44.01 22.90 0.27
C ALA A 1176 -43.45 24.19 -0.36
N VAL A 1177 -43.02 24.12 -1.63
CA VAL A 1177 -42.53 25.27 -2.41
C VAL A 1177 -43.69 26.12 -3.00
N GLY A 1178 -44.93 25.65 -2.92
CA GLY A 1178 -46.11 26.40 -3.40
C GLY A 1178 -46.33 26.33 -4.92
N SER A 1179 -45.94 25.22 -5.58
CA SER A 1179 -46.17 25.00 -7.01
C SER A 1179 -47.66 25.00 -7.35
N SER A 1180 -48.05 25.65 -8.45
CA SER A 1180 -49.44 25.73 -8.92
C SER A 1180 -49.95 24.46 -9.59
N ASP A 1181 -49.05 23.58 -10.05
CA ASP A 1181 -49.38 22.22 -10.51
C ASP A 1181 -48.38 21.20 -9.89
N PRO A 1182 -48.55 20.87 -8.60
CA PRO A 1182 -47.59 20.04 -7.87
C PRO A 1182 -47.62 18.56 -8.28
N TYR A 1183 -48.60 18.13 -9.10
CA TYR A 1183 -48.68 16.76 -9.61
C TYR A 1183 -49.23 16.67 -11.04
N CYS A 1184 -48.50 17.30 -11.97
CA CYS A 1184 -48.92 17.44 -13.36
C CYS A 1184 -49.21 16.10 -14.07
N HIS A 1185 -50.04 16.16 -15.13
CA HIS A 1185 -50.47 14.97 -15.87
C HIS A 1185 -49.28 14.14 -16.42
N THR A 1186 -48.20 14.81 -16.84
CA THR A 1186 -46.98 14.15 -17.30
C THR A 1186 -46.30 13.38 -16.19
N LEU A 1187 -46.14 13.96 -14.99
CA LEU A 1187 -45.59 13.27 -13.82
C LEU A 1187 -46.42 12.04 -13.47
N ALA A 1188 -47.75 12.16 -13.41
CA ALA A 1188 -48.65 11.03 -13.11
C ALA A 1188 -48.51 9.87 -14.12
N LYS A 1189 -48.29 10.20 -15.40
CA LYS A 1189 -48.12 9.21 -16.48
C LYS A 1189 -46.74 8.53 -16.46
N HIS A 1190 -45.67 9.29 -16.24
CA HIS A 1190 -44.32 8.73 -16.21
C HIS A 1190 -43.99 8.04 -14.89
N SER A 1191 -44.50 8.51 -13.75
CA SER A 1191 -44.44 7.79 -12.46
C SER A 1191 -45.29 6.51 -12.52
N GLY A 1192 -46.46 6.56 -13.16
CA GLY A 1192 -47.44 5.47 -13.20
C GLY A 1192 -48.43 5.50 -12.02
N TYR A 1193 -48.36 6.52 -11.16
CA TYR A 1193 -49.26 6.71 -10.03
C TYR A 1193 -50.15 7.94 -10.26
N ASN A 1194 -51.43 7.84 -9.88
CA ASN A 1194 -52.29 9.01 -9.76
C ASN A 1194 -52.16 9.63 -8.35
N LEU A 1195 -52.75 10.81 -8.13
CA LEU A 1195 -52.62 11.55 -6.87
C LEU A 1195 -53.11 10.75 -5.65
N ALA A 1196 -54.23 10.03 -5.77
CA ALA A 1196 -54.75 9.17 -4.70
C ALA A 1196 -53.78 8.02 -4.37
N ALA A 1197 -53.15 7.42 -5.39
CA ALA A 1197 -52.19 6.33 -5.20
C ALA A 1197 -50.85 6.77 -4.57
N ILE A 1198 -50.57 8.07 -4.43
CA ILE A 1198 -49.41 8.58 -3.66
C ILE A 1198 -49.80 9.20 -2.31
N GLN A 1199 -51.09 9.25 -1.96
CA GLN A 1199 -51.60 9.99 -0.79
C GLN A 1199 -50.95 9.53 0.53
N ASP A 1200 -51.06 8.25 0.89
CA ASP A 1200 -50.52 7.69 2.12
C ASP A 1200 -49.00 7.88 2.24
N CYS A 1201 -48.28 7.68 1.14
CA CYS A 1201 -46.82 7.84 1.10
C CYS A 1201 -46.41 9.31 1.22
N SER A 1202 -47.17 10.23 0.63
CA SER A 1202 -46.94 11.67 0.74
C SER A 1202 -47.22 12.18 2.16
N GLN A 1203 -48.32 11.72 2.78
CA GLN A 1203 -48.60 12.00 4.20
C GLN A 1203 -47.51 11.44 5.12
N HIS A 1204 -47.00 10.25 4.83
CA HIS A 1204 -45.91 9.63 5.58
C HIS A 1204 -44.62 10.46 5.50
N LEU A 1205 -44.20 10.86 4.29
CA LEU A 1205 -42.99 11.67 4.06
C LEU A 1205 -43.11 13.08 4.69
N ALA A 1206 -44.25 13.75 4.56
CA ALA A 1206 -44.50 15.01 5.27
C ALA A 1206 -44.49 14.81 6.80
N GLY A 1207 -44.95 13.65 7.29
CA GLY A 1207 -44.83 13.25 8.69
C GLY A 1207 -43.39 13.02 9.17
N LEU A 1208 -42.49 12.52 8.31
CA LEU A 1208 -41.05 12.44 8.61
C LEU A 1208 -40.41 13.84 8.63
N MET A 1209 -40.68 14.66 7.63
CA MET A 1209 -40.19 16.04 7.53
C MET A 1209 -40.55 16.88 8.76
N ARG A 1210 -41.79 16.77 9.26
CA ARG A 1210 -42.26 17.45 10.47
C ARG A 1210 -41.56 16.99 11.76
N LYS A 1211 -41.09 15.74 11.80
CA LYS A 1211 -40.40 15.15 12.95
C LYS A 1211 -38.88 15.37 12.94
N ALA A 1212 -38.27 15.53 11.76
CA ALA A 1212 -36.82 15.62 11.62
C ALA A 1212 -36.14 16.68 12.52
N PRO A 1213 -36.68 17.90 12.72
CA PRO A 1213 -36.08 18.90 13.62
C PRO A 1213 -36.05 18.50 15.11
N THR A 1214 -36.88 17.53 15.53
CA THR A 1214 -36.98 17.05 16.93
C THR A 1214 -36.58 15.58 17.08
N SER A 1215 -36.02 14.98 16.01
CA SER A 1215 -35.51 13.61 15.99
C SER A 1215 -34.22 13.47 16.79
N SER A 1216 -33.96 12.28 17.33
CA SER A 1216 -32.66 11.90 17.89
C SER A 1216 -31.68 11.39 16.82
N LEU A 1217 -32.19 10.96 15.66
CA LEU A 1217 -31.43 10.63 14.45
C LEU A 1217 -31.41 11.88 13.56
N VAL A 1218 -30.22 12.40 13.28
CA VAL A 1218 -30.04 13.81 12.89
C VAL A 1218 -29.05 14.03 11.76
N ALA A 1219 -28.38 12.99 11.23
CA ALA A 1219 -27.40 13.15 10.16
C ALA A 1219 -28.04 13.72 8.88
N VAL A 1220 -29.19 13.18 8.47
CA VAL A 1220 -29.96 13.68 7.31
C VAL A 1220 -30.45 15.12 7.57
N TYR A 1221 -30.97 15.43 8.76
CA TYR A 1221 -31.41 16.80 9.07
C TYR A 1221 -30.24 17.79 9.01
N LYS A 1222 -29.11 17.49 9.66
CA LYS A 1222 -27.89 18.32 9.63
C LYS A 1222 -27.33 18.50 8.22
N LYS A 1223 -27.32 17.42 7.40
CA LYS A 1223 -26.90 17.45 5.99
C LYS A 1223 -27.70 18.52 5.23
N TYR A 1224 -29.02 18.46 5.30
CA TYR A 1224 -29.92 19.37 4.57
C TYR A 1224 -30.18 20.72 5.26
N SER A 1225 -29.75 20.90 6.52
CA SER A 1225 -29.63 22.21 7.18
C SER A 1225 -28.31 22.95 6.86
N SER A 1226 -27.37 22.34 6.13
CA SER A 1226 -26.10 22.97 5.78
C SER A 1226 -26.20 23.96 4.62
N GLU A 1227 -25.32 24.97 4.58
CA GLU A 1227 -25.23 25.97 3.51
C GLU A 1227 -25.00 25.33 2.12
N LYS A 1228 -24.22 24.24 2.07
CA LYS A 1228 -24.00 23.45 0.85
C LYS A 1228 -25.30 22.89 0.25
N MET A 1229 -26.28 22.59 1.10
CA MET A 1229 -27.60 22.07 0.72
C MET A 1229 -28.68 23.18 0.74
N GLN A 1230 -28.27 24.45 0.56
CA GLN A 1230 -29.13 25.64 0.58
C GLN A 1230 -29.97 25.80 1.87
N GLN A 1231 -29.56 25.15 2.97
CA GLN A 1231 -30.31 25.09 4.24
C GLN A 1231 -31.77 24.61 4.06
N ILE A 1232 -32.06 23.81 3.02
CA ILE A 1232 -33.43 23.48 2.56
C ILE A 1232 -34.33 22.88 3.66
N ALA A 1233 -33.76 22.17 4.65
CA ALA A 1233 -34.48 21.62 5.79
C ALA A 1233 -34.84 22.65 6.89
N LEU A 1234 -34.38 23.89 6.75
CA LEU A 1234 -34.76 25.06 7.56
C LEU A 1234 -35.70 26.01 6.79
N THR A 1235 -35.56 26.08 5.46
CA THR A 1235 -36.29 27.00 4.59
C THR A 1235 -37.77 26.65 4.40
N TYR A 1236 -38.12 25.37 4.38
CA TYR A 1236 -39.48 24.89 4.10
C TYR A 1236 -40.04 24.02 5.23
N GLU A 1237 -41.28 24.26 5.61
CA GLU A 1237 -42.02 23.43 6.56
C GLU A 1237 -42.80 22.29 5.88
N ALA A 1238 -43.21 21.29 6.66
CA ALA A 1238 -43.89 20.10 6.17
C ALA A 1238 -45.38 20.38 5.83
N PRO A 1239 -45.78 20.38 4.54
CA PRO A 1239 -47.05 20.95 4.10
C PRO A 1239 -48.29 20.21 4.65
N ALA A 1240 -49.40 20.94 4.68
CA ALA A 1240 -50.71 20.47 5.13
C ALA A 1240 -51.42 19.63 4.04
N LEU A 1241 -50.87 18.44 3.75
CA LEU A 1241 -51.35 17.61 2.65
C LEU A 1241 -52.67 16.89 2.94
N PHE A 1242 -53.63 17.01 2.00
CA PHE A 1242 -54.91 16.30 2.01
C PHE A 1242 -55.78 16.54 3.26
N GLN A 1243 -55.78 17.78 3.77
CA GLN A 1243 -56.79 18.22 4.73
C GLN A 1243 -58.12 18.49 4.02
N HIS A 1244 -59.22 18.09 4.66
CA HIS A 1244 -60.59 18.48 4.36
C HIS A 1244 -61.12 19.30 5.54
#